data_AF-A0A849SL76-F1
#
_entry.id   AF-A0A849SL76-F1
#
_cell.length_a   1.000
_cell.length_b   1.000
_cell.length_c   1.000
_cell.angle_alpha   90.00
_cell.angle_beta   90.00
_cell.angle_gamma   90.00
#
_symmetry.space_group_name_H-M   'P 1'
#
loop_
_entity.id
_entity.type
_entity.pdbx_description
1 polymer ?
#
loop_
_entity_poly.entity_id
_entity_poly.type
_entity_poly.pdbx_seq_one_letter_code
_entity_poly.pdbx_strand_id
1 'polypeptide(L)'
;MTCGRLGLAVCLVAILMAPGFGRAADTVAPLQPPRLSRDAMEALLGGDAAFRFVYGTADPSAAPALRRRALRIASRLFGSDSTRVISDLEATREDLAAHSVFLIGGPRENRWTARLAPALPVVFEAVGFCFQGRSYREPRDVLHLVYPNPLAPARFLLLLAGNSAEAVGDGGGPLFGDEDWRIHRDRELLRSGRFAHTPRPWTYSASLDRDLLSERQQFARSLKRYEGREVTVRSAGDATRATRALASAEALLARLDAAGFGAAAERPVVLTLYSSLEHKGLLTRDTRPEHVERAGVAHAALPASRTSDDLESVASARLAARGARLDSRFFRAGGIWWARRFEGEPLAQSVSRLYHGRVWPRAFDAARVSKRWRSPLILEPARAVLLGALLEVAGRRAPLAWNAWLASPAPGTLDSLARRAGVSAVALEKRYAAISDSLARSGVAAMRREGPRPWRAADGFQRGACLAHRVSLEQGYASRACAEELGRLRGLGVDWISLTPFGFLPGTGSPEIWPSADARPDGENDESLVECAARARALGLKVWLTPHLWTRGWVGELALSNGDWARFFEGYREFLLHYAILAQRERLEGLVVGHELASSSSAFPDRWRGLIADARRIYTGTLSYGANWGDEVRTLPFWDAVDVIGVSFYEPLVASPTRDPNTLREGARKALARLREVARASGRPVLLLEAGYPSLPNAAVKPWEEGPGPPDLETQRACYEALVDALDSETWVAGVYVWKWFSSARASGAGDPSFSPRGKPAERVIARAFAAWQGRPVSVPRPNAPRSR
;
A
#
# COMPACT_ATOMS: atom_id res chain seq x y z
N MET A 1 -21.56 -41.09 -54.20
CA MET A 1 -22.68 -40.53 -54.99
C MET A 1 -22.53 -39.00 -54.94
N THR A 2 -21.68 -38.42 -55.79
CA THR A 2 -22.01 -37.81 -57.12
C THR A 2 -22.97 -36.63 -57.00
N CYS A 3 -22.46 -35.40 -57.10
CA CYS A 3 -22.58 -34.48 -58.26
C CYS A 3 -23.64 -33.39 -57.99
N GLY A 4 -23.51 -32.14 -58.44
CA GLY A 4 -22.82 -31.72 -59.64
C GLY A 4 -22.11 -30.37 -59.57
N ARG A 5 -21.02 -30.33 -60.32
CA ARG A 5 -20.44 -29.16 -60.99
C ARG A 5 -21.32 -28.81 -62.19
N LEU A 6 -21.37 -27.53 -62.55
CA LEU A 6 -21.26 -27.10 -63.94
C LEU A 6 -20.75 -25.66 -63.96
N GLY A 7 -19.56 -25.51 -64.55
CA GLY A 7 -19.02 -24.25 -65.02
C GLY A 7 -18.82 -24.32 -66.53
N LEU A 8 -18.15 -23.28 -67.04
CA LEU A 8 -17.77 -22.95 -68.43
C LEU A 8 -18.87 -22.26 -69.25
N ALA A 9 -18.60 -21.26 -70.08
CA ALA A 9 -17.40 -20.49 -70.47
C ALA A 9 -17.92 -19.23 -71.21
N VAL A 10 -17.15 -18.17 -71.51
CA VAL A 10 -16.40 -18.02 -72.79
C VAL A 10 -15.63 -16.67 -72.77
N CYS A 11 -14.32 -16.74 -73.11
CA CYS A 11 -13.44 -15.84 -73.91
C CYS A 11 -13.49 -14.28 -73.70
N LEU A 12 -12.45 -13.44 -73.86
CA LEU A 12 -11.23 -13.46 -74.69
C LEU A 12 -10.36 -12.19 -74.37
N VAL A 13 -9.04 -12.26 -74.60
CA VAL A 13 -8.05 -11.19 -74.92
C VAL A 13 -7.71 -10.08 -73.90
N ALA A 14 -6.41 -10.03 -73.57
CA ALA A 14 -5.70 -8.94 -72.92
C ALA A 14 -5.14 -7.93 -73.95
N ILE A 15 -5.02 -6.64 -73.57
CA ILE A 15 -3.93 -5.71 -73.96
C ILE A 15 -4.06 -4.34 -73.22
N LEU A 16 -2.92 -3.88 -72.65
CA LEU A 16 -2.47 -2.53 -72.24
C LEU A 16 -2.79 -1.91 -70.84
N MET A 17 -1.75 -1.89 -69.98
CA MET A 17 -1.13 -0.78 -69.18
C MET A 17 -2.05 0.35 -68.66
N ALA A 18 -2.08 0.79 -67.39
CA ALA A 18 -1.06 1.02 -66.34
C ALA A 18 -1.75 1.26 -64.95
N PRO A 19 -1.02 1.42 -63.83
CA PRO A 19 -1.52 1.16 -62.46
C PRO A 19 -2.10 2.38 -61.74
N GLY A 20 -3.10 2.16 -60.89
CA GLY A 20 -3.64 3.15 -59.97
C GLY A 20 -3.99 2.52 -58.62
N PHE A 21 -3.14 2.76 -57.62
CA PHE A 21 -3.31 2.56 -56.18
C PHE A 21 -4.67 1.98 -55.71
N GLY A 22 -4.79 0.66 -55.72
CA GLY A 22 -5.75 -0.05 -54.88
C GLY A 22 -5.10 -0.40 -53.55
N ARG A 23 -5.51 0.26 -52.45
CA ARG A 23 -5.24 -0.21 -51.09
C ARG A 23 -5.61 -1.70 -51.03
N ALA A 24 -4.65 -2.53 -50.64
CA ALA A 24 -4.91 -3.92 -50.33
C ALA A 24 -6.09 -3.99 -49.36
N ALA A 25 -7.14 -4.71 -49.75
CA ALA A 25 -8.21 -5.06 -48.84
C ALA A 25 -7.58 -5.79 -47.64
N ASP A 26 -7.77 -5.24 -46.44
CA ASP A 26 -7.44 -5.89 -45.17
C ASP A 26 -8.13 -7.26 -45.14
N THR A 27 -7.40 -8.30 -45.51
CA THR A 27 -7.82 -9.68 -45.29
C THR A 27 -7.79 -9.89 -43.78
N VAL A 28 -8.97 -10.04 -43.17
CA VAL A 28 -9.12 -10.17 -41.72
C VAL A 28 -8.52 -11.50 -41.28
N ALA A 29 -7.24 -11.52 -40.91
CA ALA A 29 -6.68 -12.67 -40.21
C ALA A 29 -7.52 -12.94 -38.93
N PRO A 30 -7.85 -14.20 -38.63
CA PRO A 30 -8.86 -14.53 -37.63
C PRO A 30 -8.41 -14.12 -36.22
N LEU A 31 -9.36 -13.64 -35.41
CA LEU A 31 -9.15 -13.44 -33.99
C LEU A 31 -8.87 -14.79 -33.32
N GLN A 32 -7.87 -14.81 -32.44
CA GLN A 32 -7.39 -16.03 -31.82
C GLN A 32 -7.91 -16.15 -30.38
N PRO A 33 -8.27 -17.37 -29.93
CA PRO A 33 -8.63 -17.60 -28.55
C PRO A 33 -7.39 -17.53 -27.64
N PRO A 34 -7.59 -17.36 -26.32
CA PRO A 34 -6.53 -17.53 -25.32
C PRO A 34 -5.74 -18.84 -25.49
N ARG A 35 -4.41 -18.75 -25.39
CA ARG A 35 -3.51 -19.92 -25.48
C ARG A 35 -2.61 -20.09 -24.25
N LEU A 36 -2.18 -18.99 -23.66
CA LEU A 36 -1.28 -18.97 -22.52
C LEU A 36 -2.06 -18.63 -21.24
N SER A 37 -1.61 -19.14 -20.10
CA SER A 37 -2.09 -18.70 -18.79
C SER A 37 -1.66 -17.26 -18.51
N ARG A 38 -2.29 -16.62 -17.51
CA ARG A 38 -1.88 -15.29 -17.06
C ARG A 38 -0.42 -15.27 -16.62
N ASP A 39 -0.01 -16.20 -15.76
CA ASP A 39 1.37 -16.29 -15.27
C ASP A 39 2.39 -16.48 -16.42
N ALA A 40 2.06 -17.28 -17.44
CA ALA A 40 2.92 -17.44 -18.61
C ALA A 40 3.02 -16.16 -19.44
N MET A 41 1.93 -15.41 -19.56
CA MET A 41 1.96 -14.10 -20.23
C MET A 41 2.71 -13.06 -19.39
N GLU A 42 2.57 -13.07 -18.07
CA GLU A 42 3.33 -12.20 -17.17
C GLU A 42 4.83 -12.49 -17.23
N ALA A 43 5.23 -13.76 -17.31
CA ALA A 43 6.63 -14.14 -17.51
C ALA A 43 7.22 -13.65 -18.85
N LEU A 44 6.38 -13.45 -19.86
CA LEU A 44 6.77 -12.89 -21.16
C LEU A 44 6.79 -11.35 -21.17
N LEU A 45 6.25 -10.69 -20.14
CA LEU A 45 6.36 -9.24 -19.98
C LEU A 45 7.80 -8.89 -19.55
N GLY A 46 8.66 -8.56 -20.52
CA GLY A 46 9.98 -7.99 -20.24
C GLY A 46 9.92 -6.59 -19.62
N GLY A 47 11.02 -6.12 -19.04
CA GLY A 47 11.13 -4.85 -18.29
C GLY A 47 10.80 -3.57 -19.08
N ASP A 48 10.66 -3.68 -20.40
CA ASP A 48 10.30 -2.58 -21.30
C ASP A 48 9.03 -2.88 -22.12
N ALA A 49 8.16 -3.79 -21.64
CA ALA A 49 6.93 -4.17 -22.32
C ALA A 49 6.15 -2.94 -22.79
N ALA A 50 6.22 -2.64 -24.08
CA ALA A 50 5.69 -1.42 -24.65
C ALA A 50 4.16 -1.52 -24.67
N PHE A 51 3.51 -1.00 -23.64
CA PHE A 51 2.08 -0.80 -23.65
C PHE A 51 1.73 0.36 -24.57
N ARG A 52 0.75 0.15 -25.44
CA ARG A 52 0.10 1.21 -26.24
C ARG A 52 -1.26 1.55 -25.64
N PHE A 53 -1.53 2.83 -25.47
CA PHE A 53 -2.81 3.32 -24.96
C PHE A 53 -3.60 3.91 -26.12
N VAL A 54 -4.72 3.28 -26.46
CA VAL A 54 -5.54 3.65 -27.61
C VAL A 54 -6.88 4.16 -27.12
N TYR A 55 -7.13 5.46 -27.26
CA TYR A 55 -8.40 6.08 -26.87
C TYR A 55 -9.35 6.22 -28.07
N GLY A 56 -10.64 6.04 -27.81
CA GLY A 56 -11.67 6.15 -28.83
C GLY A 56 -11.94 7.58 -29.31
N THR A 57 -12.16 7.73 -30.62
CA THR A 57 -12.55 9.00 -31.27
C THR A 57 -13.84 8.90 -32.09
N ALA A 58 -14.51 7.75 -32.10
CA ALA A 58 -15.72 7.53 -32.89
C ALA A 58 -16.91 8.39 -32.41
N ASP A 59 -16.95 8.71 -31.11
CA ASP A 59 -17.82 9.74 -30.54
C ASP A 59 -16.99 11.00 -30.22
N PRO A 60 -17.12 12.08 -31.02
CA PRO A 60 -16.39 13.33 -30.79
C PRO A 60 -16.66 13.98 -29.44
N SER A 61 -17.85 13.77 -28.85
CA SER A 61 -18.21 14.33 -27.55
C SER A 61 -17.50 13.63 -26.39
N ALA A 62 -17.23 12.33 -26.54
CA ALA A 62 -16.54 11.50 -25.56
C ALA A 62 -15.01 11.62 -25.64
N ALA A 63 -14.46 11.80 -26.85
CA ALA A 63 -13.03 11.71 -27.14
C ALA A 63 -12.12 12.52 -26.19
N PRO A 64 -12.43 13.78 -25.80
CA PRO A 64 -11.58 14.54 -24.87
C PRO A 64 -11.47 13.89 -23.49
N ALA A 65 -12.57 13.33 -22.96
CA ALA A 65 -12.59 12.66 -21.67
C ALA A 65 -11.79 11.36 -21.70
N LEU A 66 -11.95 10.57 -22.78
CA LEU A 66 -11.20 9.32 -23.00
C LEU A 66 -9.70 9.58 -23.14
N ARG A 67 -9.29 10.60 -23.91
CA ARG A 67 -7.89 11.02 -24.06
C ARG A 67 -7.28 11.43 -22.72
N ARG A 68 -7.98 12.27 -21.94
CA ARG A 68 -7.51 12.67 -20.59
C ARG A 68 -7.35 11.45 -19.68
N ARG A 69 -8.27 10.50 -19.74
CA ARG A 69 -8.17 9.24 -18.96
C ARG A 69 -6.95 8.43 -19.41
N ALA A 70 -6.75 8.23 -20.71
CA ALA A 70 -5.60 7.51 -21.26
C ALA A 70 -4.26 8.12 -20.82
N LEU A 71 -4.10 9.44 -20.94
CA LEU A 71 -2.90 10.16 -20.49
C LEU A 71 -2.64 10.01 -18.98
N ARG A 72 -3.69 10.10 -18.15
CA ARG A 72 -3.56 9.89 -16.69
C ARG A 72 -3.10 8.47 -16.35
N ILE A 73 -3.64 7.46 -17.04
CA ILE A 73 -3.26 6.06 -16.84
C ILE A 73 -1.80 5.86 -17.27
N ALA A 74 -1.44 6.28 -18.49
CA ALA A 74 -0.10 6.15 -19.03
C ALA A 74 0.93 6.87 -18.15
N SER A 75 0.62 8.09 -17.70
CA SER A 75 1.48 8.87 -16.82
C SER A 75 1.76 8.15 -15.50
N ARG A 76 0.73 7.55 -14.90
CA ARG A 76 0.85 6.81 -13.65
C ARG A 76 1.67 5.52 -13.79
N LEU A 77 1.48 4.79 -14.89
CA LEU A 77 2.12 3.48 -15.08
C LEU A 77 3.52 3.56 -15.69
N PHE A 78 3.78 4.54 -16.56
CA PHE A 78 4.99 4.61 -17.39
C PHE A 78 5.75 5.95 -17.28
N GLY A 79 5.27 6.90 -16.46
CA GLY A 79 5.89 8.23 -16.35
C GLY A 79 5.38 9.18 -17.43
N SER A 80 5.95 10.38 -17.54
CA SER A 80 5.42 11.47 -18.40
C SER A 80 5.55 11.26 -19.92
N ASP A 81 5.90 10.06 -20.38
CA ASP A 81 5.97 9.72 -21.81
C ASP A 81 4.57 9.59 -22.42
N SER A 82 4.09 10.67 -23.04
CA SER A 82 2.80 10.69 -23.74
C SER A 82 2.84 10.05 -25.13
N THR A 83 4.01 9.70 -25.67
CA THR A 83 4.13 9.14 -27.05
C THR A 83 3.52 7.74 -27.17
N ARG A 84 3.25 7.10 -26.03
CA ARG A 84 2.58 5.80 -25.92
C ARG A 84 1.05 5.91 -26.05
N VAL A 85 0.49 7.12 -26.03
CA VAL A 85 -0.95 7.39 -26.10
C VAL A 85 -1.32 7.88 -27.50
N ILE A 86 -2.10 7.08 -28.22
CA ILE A 86 -2.54 7.34 -29.60
C ILE A 86 -4.06 7.22 -29.72
N SER A 87 -4.64 7.81 -30.76
CA SER A 87 -6.05 7.65 -31.07
C SER A 87 -6.34 6.30 -31.75
N ASP A 88 -7.60 5.86 -31.70
CA ASP A 88 -8.06 4.68 -32.45
C ASP A 88 -7.98 4.84 -33.98
N LEU A 89 -7.82 6.06 -34.51
CA LEU A 89 -7.56 6.35 -35.92
C LEU A 89 -6.09 6.15 -36.31
N GLU A 90 -5.18 6.52 -35.41
CA GLU A 90 -3.73 6.37 -35.62
C GLU A 90 -3.26 4.93 -35.40
N ALA A 91 -3.92 4.20 -34.50
CA ALA A 91 -3.56 2.83 -34.17
C ALA A 91 -3.80 1.87 -35.34
N THR A 92 -2.76 1.12 -35.72
CA THR A 92 -2.79 0.10 -36.77
C THR A 92 -2.94 -1.32 -36.20
N ARG A 93 -3.23 -2.31 -37.06
CA ARG A 93 -3.29 -3.71 -36.64
C ARG A 93 -1.92 -4.19 -36.15
N GLU A 94 -0.88 -3.80 -36.85
CA GLU A 94 0.53 -4.07 -36.53
C GLU A 94 0.87 -3.49 -35.16
N ASP A 95 0.43 -2.26 -34.85
CA ASP A 95 0.60 -1.67 -33.52
C ASP A 95 -0.04 -2.55 -32.44
N LEU A 96 -1.30 -2.95 -32.63
CA LEU A 96 -2.00 -3.76 -31.63
C LEU A 96 -1.43 -5.17 -31.50
N ALA A 97 -0.86 -5.76 -32.55
CA ALA A 97 -0.25 -7.09 -32.51
C ALA A 97 1.17 -7.08 -31.91
N ALA A 98 1.91 -5.99 -32.10
CA ALA A 98 3.27 -5.83 -31.59
C ALA A 98 3.35 -5.43 -30.11
N HIS A 99 2.25 -4.98 -29.51
CA HIS A 99 2.22 -4.38 -28.18
C HIS A 99 1.18 -5.05 -27.26
N SER A 100 1.39 -4.95 -25.95
CA SER A 100 0.26 -5.06 -25.02
C SER A 100 -0.54 -3.76 -25.11
N VAL A 101 -1.87 -3.83 -25.04
CA VAL A 101 -2.72 -2.70 -25.44
C VAL A 101 -3.69 -2.34 -24.32
N PHE A 102 -3.80 -1.05 -24.03
CA PHE A 102 -4.87 -0.47 -23.23
C PHE A 102 -5.88 0.17 -24.17
N LEU A 103 -7.10 -0.37 -24.26
CA LEU A 103 -8.21 0.24 -24.98
C LEU A 103 -9.07 1.06 -24.03
N ILE A 104 -9.30 2.32 -24.37
CA ILE A 104 -10.16 3.23 -23.63
C ILE A 104 -11.36 3.61 -24.49
N GLY A 105 -12.56 3.25 -24.04
CA GLY A 105 -13.83 3.42 -24.76
C GLY A 105 -14.44 2.07 -25.15
N GLY A 106 -15.77 1.98 -25.08
CA GLY A 106 -16.54 0.84 -25.57
C GLY A 106 -16.64 0.83 -27.11
N PRO A 107 -17.37 -0.13 -27.70
CA PRO A 107 -17.54 -0.20 -29.16
C PRO A 107 -18.13 1.05 -29.82
N ARG A 108 -18.88 1.87 -29.07
CA ARG A 108 -19.45 3.12 -29.56
C ARG A 108 -18.40 4.21 -29.72
N GLU A 109 -17.44 4.28 -28.80
CA GLU A 109 -16.43 5.33 -28.80
C GLU A 109 -15.11 4.91 -29.46
N ASN A 110 -14.77 3.61 -29.44
CA ASN A 110 -13.47 3.08 -29.87
C ASN A 110 -13.62 1.99 -30.94
N ARG A 111 -13.09 2.26 -32.14
CA ARG A 111 -13.17 1.36 -33.31
C ARG A 111 -12.46 0.02 -33.09
N TRP A 112 -11.36 0.00 -32.35
CA TRP A 112 -10.64 -1.23 -32.03
C TRP A 112 -11.40 -2.08 -31.02
N THR A 113 -12.05 -1.47 -30.03
CA THR A 113 -12.96 -2.19 -29.13
C THR A 113 -14.09 -2.84 -29.92
N ALA A 114 -14.71 -2.13 -30.88
CA ALA A 114 -15.76 -2.69 -31.73
C ALA A 114 -15.28 -3.89 -32.57
N ARG A 115 -14.08 -3.81 -33.14
CA ARG A 115 -13.47 -4.89 -33.94
C ARG A 115 -13.14 -6.13 -33.10
N LEU A 116 -12.68 -5.95 -31.88
CA LEU A 116 -12.26 -7.06 -31.00
C LEU A 116 -13.42 -7.65 -30.19
N ALA A 117 -14.51 -6.91 -29.98
CA ALA A 117 -15.64 -7.30 -29.15
C ALA A 117 -16.16 -8.74 -29.36
N PRO A 118 -16.27 -9.28 -30.59
CA PRO A 118 -16.73 -10.66 -30.79
C PRO A 118 -15.84 -11.74 -30.15
N ALA A 119 -14.57 -11.44 -29.85
CA ALA A 119 -13.62 -12.37 -29.23
C ALA A 119 -13.42 -12.12 -27.72
N LEU A 120 -14.13 -11.16 -27.14
CA LEU A 120 -14.03 -10.81 -25.72
C LEU A 120 -15.06 -11.56 -24.88
N PRO A 121 -14.79 -11.79 -23.58
CA PRO A 121 -15.72 -12.45 -22.66
C PRO A 121 -16.88 -11.53 -22.18
N VAL A 122 -17.20 -10.49 -22.95
CA VAL A 122 -18.24 -9.49 -22.67
C VAL A 122 -19.07 -9.28 -23.92
N VAL A 123 -20.38 -9.19 -23.75
CA VAL A 123 -21.32 -8.86 -24.83
C VAL A 123 -21.73 -7.40 -24.69
N PHE A 124 -21.35 -6.55 -25.63
CA PHE A 124 -21.80 -5.16 -25.64
C PHE A 124 -23.20 -5.07 -26.25
N GLU A 125 -24.11 -4.43 -25.52
CA GLU A 125 -25.49 -4.14 -25.93
C GLU A 125 -25.57 -2.69 -26.44
N ALA A 126 -26.73 -2.28 -26.97
CA ALA A 126 -26.93 -0.88 -27.32
C ALA A 126 -26.77 0.03 -26.09
N VAL A 127 -27.47 -0.23 -24.98
CA VAL A 127 -27.47 0.65 -23.80
C VAL A 127 -26.65 0.11 -22.63
N GLY A 128 -25.67 -0.77 -22.92
CA GLY A 128 -24.75 -1.24 -21.89
C GLY A 128 -23.95 -2.47 -22.27
N PHE A 129 -23.67 -3.34 -21.30
CA PHE A 129 -22.97 -4.60 -21.54
C PHE A 129 -23.52 -5.72 -20.66
N CYS A 130 -23.40 -6.95 -21.16
CA CYS A 130 -23.70 -8.17 -20.42
C CYS A 130 -22.38 -8.91 -20.13
N PHE A 131 -22.18 -9.28 -18.87
CA PHE A 131 -21.04 -10.04 -18.43
C PHE A 131 -21.51 -11.21 -17.55
N GLN A 132 -21.20 -12.43 -17.98
CA GLN A 132 -21.54 -13.67 -17.27
C GLN A 132 -23.02 -13.75 -16.90
N GLY A 133 -23.89 -13.50 -17.89
CA GLY A 133 -25.36 -13.60 -17.76
C GLY A 133 -26.03 -12.43 -17.06
N ARG A 134 -25.29 -11.40 -16.64
CA ARG A 134 -25.85 -10.20 -15.98
C ARG A 134 -25.66 -8.97 -16.85
N SER A 135 -26.75 -8.24 -17.11
CA SER A 135 -26.73 -6.97 -17.85
C SER A 135 -26.47 -5.77 -16.91
N TYR A 136 -25.64 -4.85 -17.37
CA TYR A 136 -25.26 -3.61 -16.71
C TYR A 136 -25.64 -2.44 -17.63
N ARG A 137 -26.71 -1.73 -17.27
CA ARG A 137 -27.37 -0.72 -18.12
C ARG A 137 -27.40 0.67 -17.49
N GLU A 138 -26.89 0.84 -16.27
CA GLU A 138 -26.86 2.17 -15.69
C GLU A 138 -25.83 3.03 -16.43
N PRO A 139 -26.09 4.33 -16.66
CA PRO A 139 -25.17 5.21 -17.39
C PRO A 139 -23.75 5.27 -16.80
N ARG A 140 -23.63 4.99 -15.49
CA ARG A 140 -22.39 5.02 -14.71
C ARG A 140 -21.70 3.66 -14.58
N ASP A 141 -22.27 2.59 -15.14
CA ASP A 141 -21.64 1.28 -15.14
C ASP A 141 -20.40 1.29 -16.04
N VAL A 142 -19.32 0.68 -15.55
CA VAL A 142 -18.03 0.59 -16.23
C VAL A 142 -17.39 -0.77 -15.98
N LEU A 143 -16.87 -1.37 -17.05
CA LEU A 143 -16.10 -2.61 -17.07
C LEU A 143 -14.62 -2.31 -17.25
N HIS A 144 -13.84 -2.88 -16.35
CA HIS A 144 -12.41 -3.06 -16.48
C HIS A 144 -12.18 -4.54 -16.78
N LEU A 145 -11.46 -4.84 -17.86
CA LEU A 145 -11.13 -6.22 -18.25
C LEU A 145 -9.66 -6.33 -18.64
N VAL A 146 -8.95 -7.30 -18.07
CA VAL A 146 -7.66 -7.83 -18.50
C VAL A 146 -7.95 -9.15 -19.19
N TYR A 147 -7.46 -9.30 -20.42
CA TYR A 147 -7.67 -10.50 -21.23
C TYR A 147 -6.52 -10.69 -22.23
N PRO A 148 -6.32 -11.88 -22.80
CA PRO A 148 -5.39 -12.06 -23.90
C PRO A 148 -5.83 -11.26 -25.11
N ASN A 149 -4.87 -10.58 -25.73
CA ASN A 149 -5.13 -9.82 -26.94
C ASN A 149 -5.53 -10.79 -28.07
N PRO A 150 -6.75 -10.69 -28.64
CA PRO A 150 -7.19 -11.61 -29.68
C PRO A 150 -6.38 -11.52 -30.98
N LEU A 151 -5.59 -10.45 -31.18
CA LEU A 151 -4.66 -10.31 -32.31
C LEU A 151 -3.27 -10.89 -32.00
N ALA A 152 -2.92 -11.04 -30.73
CA ALA A 152 -1.63 -11.55 -30.26
C ALA A 152 -1.79 -12.22 -28.88
N PRO A 153 -2.20 -13.51 -28.80
CA PRO A 153 -2.56 -14.18 -27.54
C PRO A 153 -1.46 -14.30 -26.48
N ALA A 154 -0.21 -13.95 -26.82
CA ALA A 154 0.91 -13.84 -25.88
C ALA A 154 1.05 -12.44 -25.27
N ARG A 155 0.16 -11.51 -25.59
CA ARG A 155 0.16 -10.12 -25.10
C ARG A 155 -1.15 -9.78 -24.42
N PHE A 156 -1.10 -8.80 -23.51
CA PHE A 156 -2.27 -8.38 -22.76
C PHE A 156 -3.11 -7.35 -23.53
N LEU A 157 -4.43 -7.47 -23.37
CA LEU A 157 -5.42 -6.46 -23.67
C LEU A 157 -6.08 -6.01 -22.38
N LEU A 158 -5.96 -4.73 -22.07
CA LEU A 158 -6.64 -4.09 -20.95
C LEU A 158 -7.72 -3.18 -21.53
N LEU A 159 -8.98 -3.47 -21.23
CA LEU A 159 -10.13 -2.73 -21.71
C LEU A 159 -10.78 -1.95 -20.58
N LEU A 160 -11.01 -0.67 -20.85
CA LEU A 160 -11.83 0.23 -20.05
C LEU A 160 -13.02 0.69 -20.90
N ALA A 161 -14.18 0.09 -20.67
CA ALA A 161 -15.42 0.39 -21.40
C ALA A 161 -16.54 0.71 -20.41
N GLY A 162 -17.35 1.72 -20.69
CA GLY A 162 -18.48 2.08 -19.83
C GLY A 162 -19.67 2.55 -20.65
N ASN A 163 -20.81 2.70 -19.98
CA ASN A 163 -22.07 3.04 -20.65
C ASN A 163 -22.18 4.52 -21.01
N SER A 164 -21.21 5.35 -20.59
CA SER A 164 -21.07 6.75 -20.96
C SER A 164 -19.61 7.21 -20.88
N ALA A 165 -19.28 8.30 -21.59
CA ALA A 165 -17.98 8.96 -21.49
C ALA A 165 -17.64 9.40 -20.06
N GLU A 166 -18.65 9.79 -19.28
CA GLU A 166 -18.49 10.21 -17.89
C GLU A 166 -18.15 9.05 -16.95
N ALA A 167 -18.74 7.87 -17.21
CA ALA A 167 -18.42 6.63 -16.50
C ALA A 167 -16.97 6.22 -16.72
N VAL A 168 -16.46 6.34 -17.95
CA VAL A 168 -15.06 6.00 -18.28
C VAL A 168 -14.07 7.07 -17.78
N GLY A 169 -14.47 8.35 -17.82
CA GLY A 169 -13.63 9.48 -17.45
C GLY A 169 -13.29 9.52 -15.95
N ASP A 170 -14.14 10.19 -15.18
CA ASP A 170 -13.92 10.38 -13.74
C ASP A 170 -14.67 9.33 -12.89
N GLY A 171 -15.65 8.61 -13.45
CA GLY A 171 -16.39 7.54 -12.78
C GLY A 171 -15.68 6.17 -12.73
N GLY A 172 -14.61 6.02 -13.50
CA GLY A 172 -14.01 4.72 -13.84
C GLY A 172 -13.28 3.99 -12.73
N GLY A 173 -13.45 4.35 -11.45
CA GLY A 173 -12.76 3.69 -10.33
C GLY A 173 -11.22 3.62 -10.45
N PRO A 174 -10.57 2.91 -9.51
CA PRO A 174 -9.14 2.59 -9.59
C PRO A 174 -8.85 1.53 -10.67
N LEU A 175 -7.67 1.60 -11.28
CA LEU A 175 -7.18 0.58 -12.20
C LEU A 175 -6.90 -0.75 -11.47
N PHE A 176 -6.80 -1.83 -12.23
CA PHE A 176 -6.71 -3.23 -11.79
C PHE A 176 -5.78 -3.50 -10.59
N GLY A 177 -6.16 -4.49 -9.78
CA GLY A 177 -5.31 -5.19 -8.80
C GLY A 177 -5.05 -6.63 -9.27
N ASP A 178 -5.11 -7.61 -8.36
CA ASP A 178 -4.98 -9.04 -8.69
C ASP A 178 -6.13 -9.61 -9.57
N GLU A 179 -7.23 -8.87 -9.74
CA GLU A 179 -8.40 -9.32 -10.51
C GLU A 179 -8.20 -9.17 -12.02
N ASP A 180 -8.79 -10.07 -12.81
CA ASP A 180 -8.82 -9.97 -14.27
C ASP A 180 -9.94 -9.06 -14.74
N TRP A 181 -11.01 -8.91 -13.97
CA TRP A 181 -12.11 -8.02 -14.34
C TRP A 181 -12.75 -7.38 -13.12
N ARG A 182 -13.25 -6.16 -13.31
CA ARG A 182 -13.94 -5.36 -12.28
C ARG A 182 -15.07 -4.60 -12.94
N ILE A 183 -16.22 -4.55 -12.25
CA ILE A 183 -17.39 -3.79 -12.67
C ILE A 183 -17.70 -2.78 -11.59
N HIS A 184 -17.73 -1.50 -11.97
CA HIS A 184 -18.00 -0.40 -11.06
C HIS A 184 -19.25 0.38 -11.47
N ARG A 185 -19.83 1.08 -10.50
CA ARG A 185 -20.84 2.13 -10.69
C ARG A 185 -20.52 3.28 -9.74
N ASP A 186 -20.40 4.50 -10.28
CA ASP A 186 -20.07 5.69 -9.47
C ASP A 186 -18.82 5.53 -8.58
N ARG A 187 -17.82 4.81 -9.11
CA ARG A 187 -16.57 4.38 -8.45
C ARG A 187 -16.72 3.26 -7.41
N GLU A 188 -17.93 2.83 -7.08
CA GLU A 188 -18.16 1.69 -6.21
C GLU A 188 -17.96 0.38 -6.97
N LEU A 189 -17.14 -0.52 -6.43
CA LEU A 189 -16.96 -1.85 -6.99
C LEU A 189 -18.21 -2.69 -6.70
N LEU A 190 -18.87 -3.17 -7.76
CA LEU A 190 -20.10 -3.97 -7.70
C LEU A 190 -19.82 -5.47 -7.81
N ARG A 191 -18.91 -5.83 -8.70
CA ARG A 191 -18.55 -7.22 -8.99
C ARG A 191 -17.11 -7.29 -9.48
N SER A 192 -16.37 -8.32 -9.13
CA SER A 192 -15.01 -8.55 -9.64
C SER A 192 -14.65 -10.02 -9.66
N GLY A 193 -13.56 -10.36 -10.33
CA GLY A 193 -13.08 -11.73 -10.29
C GLY A 193 -11.88 -12.01 -11.16
N ARG A 194 -11.52 -13.29 -11.19
CA ARG A 194 -10.46 -13.83 -12.05
C ARG A 194 -11.00 -14.91 -12.96
N PHE A 195 -10.35 -15.08 -14.10
CA PHE A 195 -10.55 -16.28 -14.91
C PHE A 195 -9.70 -17.43 -14.34
N ALA A 196 -10.17 -18.66 -14.53
CA ALA A 196 -9.35 -19.83 -14.26
C ALA A 196 -8.18 -19.90 -15.24
N HIS A 197 -7.00 -20.27 -14.76
CA HIS A 197 -5.79 -20.37 -15.58
C HIS A 197 -5.47 -21.82 -15.99
N THR A 198 -6.10 -22.81 -15.37
CA THR A 198 -5.94 -24.24 -15.64
C THR A 198 -7.25 -25.00 -15.39
N PRO A 199 -7.56 -26.09 -16.13
CA PRO A 199 -6.82 -26.66 -17.27
C PRO A 199 -7.06 -25.93 -18.60
N ARG A 200 -8.12 -25.10 -18.70
CA ARG A 200 -8.38 -24.22 -19.84
C ARG A 200 -8.19 -22.76 -19.40
N PRO A 201 -7.12 -22.07 -19.83
CA PRO A 201 -6.81 -20.73 -19.36
C PRO A 201 -7.87 -19.73 -19.83
N TRP A 202 -8.09 -18.69 -19.03
CA TRP A 202 -9.01 -17.58 -19.30
C TRP A 202 -10.49 -17.96 -19.39
N THR A 203 -10.89 -19.04 -18.69
CA THR A 203 -12.29 -19.46 -18.59
C THR A 203 -12.95 -18.90 -17.33
N TYR A 204 -14.24 -18.55 -17.42
CA TYR A 204 -14.97 -18.07 -16.25
C TYR A 204 -15.02 -19.13 -15.14
N SER A 205 -14.85 -18.69 -13.90
CA SER A 205 -14.90 -19.55 -12.72
C SER A 205 -15.77 -18.89 -11.66
N ALA A 206 -16.90 -19.53 -11.33
CA ALA A 206 -17.81 -19.03 -10.30
C ALA A 206 -17.14 -18.95 -8.91
N SER A 207 -16.15 -19.81 -8.63
CA SER A 207 -15.39 -19.75 -7.37
C SER A 207 -14.41 -18.58 -7.28
N LEU A 208 -14.14 -17.90 -8.40
CA LEU A 208 -13.28 -16.71 -8.47
C LEU A 208 -14.09 -15.44 -8.78
N ASP A 209 -15.42 -15.53 -8.75
CA ASP A 209 -16.36 -14.42 -8.94
C ASP A 209 -16.82 -13.88 -7.57
N ARG A 210 -16.78 -12.57 -7.42
CA ARG A 210 -17.20 -11.84 -6.23
C ARG A 210 -18.34 -10.89 -6.59
N ASP A 211 -19.57 -11.24 -6.24
CA ASP A 211 -20.73 -10.33 -6.31
C ASP A 211 -20.85 -9.51 -5.03
N LEU A 212 -20.04 -8.45 -4.95
CA LEU A 212 -19.97 -7.56 -3.79
C LEU A 212 -21.31 -6.87 -3.50
N LEU A 213 -22.15 -6.63 -4.51
CA LEU A 213 -23.49 -6.09 -4.28
C LEU A 213 -24.37 -7.08 -3.52
N SER A 214 -24.38 -8.35 -3.96
CA SER A 214 -25.11 -9.42 -3.26
C SER A 214 -24.55 -9.67 -1.86
N GLU A 215 -23.23 -9.67 -1.70
CA GLU A 215 -22.57 -9.80 -0.39
C GLU A 215 -22.97 -8.66 0.57
N ARG A 216 -22.97 -7.40 0.11
CA ARG A 216 -23.43 -6.25 0.91
C ARG A 216 -24.90 -6.39 1.32
N GLN A 217 -25.77 -6.83 0.41
CA GLN A 217 -27.19 -7.02 0.72
C GLN A 217 -27.41 -8.14 1.75
N GLN A 218 -26.70 -9.26 1.60
CA GLN A 218 -26.75 -10.35 2.57
C GLN A 218 -26.24 -9.91 3.94
N PHE A 219 -25.13 -9.18 3.97
CA PHE A 219 -24.61 -8.59 5.20
C PHE A 219 -25.62 -7.63 5.83
N ALA A 220 -26.20 -6.72 5.06
CA ALA A 220 -27.20 -5.79 5.57
C ALA A 220 -28.42 -6.50 6.20
N ARG A 221 -28.84 -7.63 5.65
CA ARG A 221 -29.93 -8.46 6.18
C ARG A 221 -29.55 -9.23 7.46
N SER A 222 -28.26 -9.50 7.69
CA SER A 222 -27.80 -10.23 8.87
C SER A 222 -27.59 -9.34 10.11
N LEU A 223 -27.60 -8.03 9.93
CA LEU A 223 -27.36 -7.07 11.01
C LEU A 223 -28.52 -7.01 12.01
N LYS A 224 -28.21 -7.19 13.29
CA LYS A 224 -29.13 -6.88 14.40
C LYS A 224 -29.07 -5.38 14.69
N ARG A 225 -30.22 -4.79 15.01
CA ARG A 225 -30.36 -3.37 15.36
C ARG A 225 -30.45 -3.19 16.87
N TYR A 226 -29.76 -2.16 17.37
CA TYR A 226 -29.78 -1.72 18.76
C TYR A 226 -30.14 -0.24 18.74
N GLU A 227 -31.33 0.08 19.22
CA GLU A 227 -31.91 1.42 19.10
C GLU A 227 -31.60 2.26 20.34
N GLY A 228 -31.06 3.45 20.09
CA GLY A 228 -30.95 4.54 21.05
C GLY A 228 -31.91 5.67 20.69
N ARG A 229 -31.78 6.79 21.40
CA ARG A 229 -32.54 8.01 21.14
C ARG A 229 -31.99 8.75 19.91
N GLU A 230 -30.67 8.92 19.86
CA GLU A 230 -29.99 9.76 18.86
C GLU A 230 -29.16 8.92 17.88
N VAL A 231 -28.98 7.63 18.16
CA VAL A 231 -28.19 6.69 17.37
C VAL A 231 -28.82 5.29 17.28
N THR A 232 -28.73 4.68 16.10
CA THR A 232 -29.01 3.25 15.88
C THR A 232 -27.69 2.54 15.58
N VAL A 233 -27.35 1.52 16.37
CA VAL A 233 -26.19 0.65 16.13
C VAL A 233 -26.64 -0.63 15.41
N ARG A 234 -25.93 -1.02 14.36
CA ARG A 234 -26.15 -2.24 13.59
C ARG A 234 -24.93 -3.15 13.73
N SER A 235 -25.10 -4.41 14.11
CA SER A 235 -23.99 -5.35 14.34
C SER A 235 -24.34 -6.79 13.94
N ALA A 236 -23.36 -7.50 13.37
CA ALA A 236 -23.47 -8.89 12.93
C ALA A 236 -23.08 -9.92 14.02
N GLY A 237 -23.48 -9.71 15.28
CA GLY A 237 -23.45 -10.75 16.32
C GLY A 237 -22.69 -10.44 17.61
N ASP A 238 -21.90 -9.37 17.67
CA ASP A 238 -21.27 -8.93 18.93
C ASP A 238 -22.19 -7.96 19.67
N ALA A 239 -23.10 -8.53 20.48
CA ALA A 239 -24.07 -7.76 21.26
C ALA A 239 -23.39 -6.89 22.32
N THR A 240 -22.32 -7.39 22.96
CA THR A 240 -21.60 -6.66 24.01
C THR A 240 -20.93 -5.40 23.46
N ARG A 241 -20.23 -5.51 22.32
CA ARG A 241 -19.66 -4.34 21.65
C ARG A 241 -20.74 -3.40 21.15
N ALA A 242 -21.83 -3.93 20.58
CA ALA A 242 -22.93 -3.09 20.09
C ALA A 242 -23.57 -2.26 21.21
N THR A 243 -23.89 -2.86 22.37
CA THR A 243 -24.44 -2.15 23.53
C THR A 243 -23.47 -1.10 24.08
N ARG A 244 -22.17 -1.42 24.15
CA ARG A 244 -21.14 -0.46 24.61
C ARG A 244 -20.98 0.72 23.65
N ALA A 245 -20.94 0.44 22.35
CA ALA A 245 -20.86 1.44 21.29
C ALA A 245 -22.11 2.34 21.32
N LEU A 246 -23.30 1.77 21.49
CA LEU A 246 -24.56 2.51 21.61
C LEU A 246 -24.51 3.51 22.78
N ALA A 247 -24.20 3.04 23.99
CA ALA A 247 -24.14 3.90 25.18
C ALA A 247 -23.10 5.02 25.03
N SER A 248 -21.94 4.70 24.44
CA SER A 248 -20.86 5.66 24.24
C SER A 248 -21.18 6.68 23.14
N ALA A 249 -21.88 6.26 22.09
CA ALA A 249 -22.37 7.12 21.02
C ALA A 249 -23.47 8.07 21.50
N GLU A 250 -24.42 7.61 22.32
CA GLU A 250 -25.43 8.48 22.97
C GLU A 250 -24.77 9.57 23.82
N ALA A 251 -23.81 9.19 24.67
CA ALA A 251 -23.08 10.16 25.50
C ALA A 251 -22.26 11.15 24.67
N LEU A 252 -21.70 10.71 23.54
CA LEU A 252 -21.01 11.58 22.58
C LEU A 252 -21.99 12.57 21.94
N LEU A 253 -23.13 12.11 21.41
CA LEU A 253 -24.12 12.95 20.75
C LEU A 253 -24.76 13.94 21.72
N ALA A 254 -25.06 13.55 22.95
CA ALA A 254 -25.56 14.46 23.98
C ALA A 254 -24.61 15.64 24.25
N ARG A 255 -23.27 15.43 24.17
CA ARG A 255 -22.28 16.52 24.27
C ARG A 255 -22.28 17.44 23.07
N LEU A 256 -22.47 16.90 21.86
CA LEU A 256 -22.64 17.72 20.66
C LEU A 256 -23.90 18.59 20.77
N ASP A 257 -25.00 17.99 21.23
CA ASP A 257 -26.31 18.64 21.35
C ASP A 257 -26.24 19.79 22.38
N ALA A 258 -25.64 19.54 23.54
CA ALA A 258 -25.38 20.57 24.56
C ALA A 258 -24.52 21.73 24.05
N ALA A 259 -23.69 21.50 23.03
CA ALA A 259 -22.87 22.51 22.39
C ALA A 259 -23.55 23.19 21.17
N GLY A 260 -24.83 22.89 20.92
CA GLY A 260 -25.60 23.47 19.81
C GLY A 260 -25.43 22.74 18.47
N PHE A 261 -24.90 21.52 18.48
CA PHE A 261 -24.76 20.64 17.30
C PHE A 261 -25.82 19.52 17.26
N GLY A 262 -27.01 19.81 17.80
CA GLY A 262 -28.22 18.98 17.71
C GLY A 262 -28.53 18.45 16.31
N ALA A 263 -29.32 17.40 16.18
CA ALA A 263 -29.76 16.92 14.87
C ALA A 263 -30.55 18.02 14.12
N ALA A 264 -30.33 18.16 12.82
CA ALA A 264 -31.16 19.02 11.96
C ALA A 264 -32.38 18.27 11.38
N ALA A 265 -32.37 16.94 11.46
CA ALA A 265 -33.40 16.03 10.96
C ALA A 265 -33.85 15.06 12.07
N GLU A 266 -35.08 14.56 12.00
CA GLU A 266 -35.66 13.61 12.99
C GLU A 266 -35.01 12.22 12.99
N ARG A 267 -34.02 11.97 12.11
CA ARG A 267 -33.44 10.62 11.94
C ARG A 267 -32.19 10.43 12.81
N PRO A 268 -32.11 9.33 13.58
CA PRO A 268 -30.94 9.02 14.38
C PRO A 268 -29.72 8.75 13.48
N VAL A 269 -28.53 8.99 14.02
CA VAL A 269 -27.27 8.60 13.38
C VAL A 269 -27.22 7.08 13.28
N VAL A 270 -26.80 6.54 12.14
CA VAL A 270 -26.67 5.07 11.98
C VAL A 270 -25.19 4.69 12.05
N LEU A 271 -24.84 3.79 12.97
CA LEU A 271 -23.51 3.20 13.10
C LEU A 271 -23.54 1.72 12.71
N THR A 272 -22.69 1.30 11.78
CA THR A 272 -22.53 -0.11 11.40
C THR A 272 -21.22 -0.66 11.94
N LEU A 273 -21.30 -1.74 12.71
CA LEU A 273 -20.14 -2.43 13.27
C LEU A 273 -19.79 -3.65 12.43
N TYR A 274 -18.52 -3.77 12.08
CA TYR A 274 -17.94 -4.89 11.35
C TYR A 274 -17.05 -5.72 12.27
N SER A 275 -16.91 -7.00 11.94
CA SER A 275 -16.14 -7.97 12.71
C SER A 275 -14.62 -7.79 12.59
N SER A 276 -14.12 -7.24 11.49
CA SER A 276 -12.70 -6.98 11.26
C SER A 276 -12.49 -5.85 10.24
N LEU A 277 -11.27 -5.30 10.20
CA LEU A 277 -10.87 -4.33 9.17
C LEU A 277 -10.94 -4.93 7.76
N GLU A 278 -10.57 -6.20 7.58
CA GLU A 278 -10.70 -6.92 6.31
C GLU A 278 -12.16 -6.98 5.86
N HIS A 279 -13.08 -7.40 6.73
CA HIS A 279 -14.50 -7.51 6.40
C HIS A 279 -15.11 -6.14 6.06
N LYS A 280 -14.78 -5.10 6.85
CA LYS A 280 -15.18 -3.73 6.54
C LYS A 280 -14.60 -3.26 5.21
N GLY A 281 -13.31 -3.47 4.96
CA GLY A 281 -12.62 -3.08 3.74
C GLY A 281 -13.21 -3.75 2.50
N LEU A 282 -13.57 -5.03 2.58
CA LEU A 282 -14.19 -5.76 1.47
C LEU A 282 -15.55 -5.16 1.09
N LEU A 283 -16.39 -4.89 2.08
CA LEU A 283 -17.73 -4.37 1.86
C LEU A 283 -17.75 -2.88 1.52
N THR A 284 -16.96 -2.06 2.22
CA THR A 284 -17.03 -0.58 2.11
C THR A 284 -15.92 0.04 1.26
N ARG A 285 -14.87 -0.73 0.92
CA ARG A 285 -13.67 -0.24 0.21
C ARG A 285 -12.93 0.87 0.98
N ASP A 286 -13.02 0.86 2.31
CA ASP A 286 -12.31 1.76 3.20
C ASP A 286 -11.74 0.99 4.40
N THR A 287 -10.42 1.01 4.53
CA THR A 287 -9.65 0.28 5.56
C THR A 287 -9.52 1.02 6.87
N ARG A 288 -9.91 2.30 6.94
CA ARG A 288 -9.86 3.06 8.19
C ARG A 288 -10.67 2.36 9.26
N PRO A 289 -10.27 2.39 10.54
CA PRO A 289 -11.09 1.83 11.62
C PRO A 289 -12.49 2.43 11.59
N GLU A 290 -12.59 3.73 11.31
CA GLU A 290 -13.83 4.47 11.23
C GLU A 290 -13.93 5.35 9.98
N HIS A 291 -15.13 5.42 9.37
CA HIS A 291 -15.43 6.40 8.32
C HIS A 291 -16.93 6.68 8.25
N VAL A 292 -17.30 7.71 7.49
CA VAL A 292 -18.70 8.02 7.14
C VAL A 292 -18.86 7.91 5.62
N GLU A 293 -19.86 7.16 5.18
CA GLU A 293 -20.17 7.02 3.74
C GLU A 293 -21.00 8.21 3.23
N ARG A 294 -21.17 8.33 1.90
CA ARG A 294 -21.91 9.44 1.27
C ARG A 294 -23.34 9.61 1.77
N ALA A 295 -24.01 8.52 2.13
CA ALA A 295 -25.36 8.55 2.69
C ALA A 295 -25.42 9.02 4.16
N GLY A 296 -24.28 9.35 4.78
CA GLY A 296 -24.21 9.84 6.17
C GLY A 296 -24.19 8.73 7.21
N VAL A 297 -24.03 7.47 6.81
CA VAL A 297 -23.90 6.32 7.73
C VAL A 297 -22.46 6.22 8.23
N ALA A 298 -22.30 6.07 9.54
CA ALA A 298 -21.03 5.79 10.20
C ALA A 298 -20.71 4.29 10.16
N HIS A 299 -19.44 3.97 9.97
CA HIS A 299 -18.94 2.60 9.85
C HIS A 299 -17.71 2.40 10.72
N ALA A 300 -17.71 1.38 11.58
CA ALA A 300 -16.61 1.08 12.49
C ALA A 300 -16.22 -0.41 12.48
N ALA A 301 -14.92 -0.66 12.47
CA ALA A 301 -14.32 -1.97 12.70
C ALA A 301 -13.23 -1.79 13.76
N LEU A 302 -13.19 -2.68 14.74
CA LEU A 302 -12.23 -2.59 15.83
C LEU A 302 -10.91 -3.24 15.37
N PRO A 303 -9.81 -2.48 15.26
CA PRO A 303 -8.51 -3.05 14.94
C PRO A 303 -8.02 -3.99 16.04
N ALA A 304 -7.21 -4.98 15.70
CA ALA A 304 -6.69 -5.95 16.65
C ALA A 304 -5.83 -5.34 17.78
N SER A 305 -5.29 -4.13 17.59
CA SER A 305 -4.56 -3.41 18.65
C SER A 305 -5.45 -2.69 19.67
N ARG A 306 -6.78 -2.69 19.49
CA ARG A 306 -7.71 -1.82 20.25
C ARG A 306 -8.78 -2.61 21.00
N THR A 307 -9.28 -1.99 22.08
CA THR A 307 -10.32 -2.56 22.95
C THR A 307 -11.66 -1.82 22.89
N SER A 308 -11.71 -0.68 22.20
CA SER A 308 -12.91 0.15 22.03
C SER A 308 -12.84 0.98 20.75
N ASP A 309 -14.00 1.29 20.19
CA ASP A 309 -14.18 2.23 19.08
C ASP A 309 -13.88 3.67 19.56
N ASP A 310 -13.39 4.55 18.67
CA ASP A 310 -13.14 5.96 18.98
C ASP A 310 -14.40 6.81 18.82
N LEU A 311 -15.33 6.37 17.96
CA LEU A 311 -16.61 6.98 17.62
C LEU A 311 -16.49 8.35 16.92
N GLU A 312 -15.34 8.63 16.30
CA GLU A 312 -15.16 9.84 15.48
C GLU A 312 -16.14 9.86 14.30
N SER A 313 -16.50 8.70 13.75
CA SER A 313 -17.43 8.59 12.63
C SER A 313 -18.85 8.95 13.03
N VAL A 314 -19.27 8.65 14.26
CA VAL A 314 -20.59 9.03 14.80
C VAL A 314 -20.71 10.54 14.92
N ALA A 315 -19.69 11.20 15.50
CA ALA A 315 -19.65 12.66 15.56
C ALA A 315 -19.60 13.28 14.16
N SER A 316 -18.79 12.71 13.26
CA SER A 316 -18.69 13.19 11.87
C SER A 316 -20.02 13.06 11.12
N ALA A 317 -20.78 11.98 11.33
CA ALA A 317 -22.10 11.79 10.75
C ALA A 317 -23.11 12.83 11.26
N ARG A 318 -23.09 13.16 12.55
CA ARG A 318 -23.90 14.27 13.12
C ARG A 318 -23.52 15.61 12.49
N LEU A 319 -22.23 15.89 12.30
CA LEU A 319 -21.78 17.11 11.62
C LEU A 319 -22.22 17.14 10.15
N ALA A 320 -22.18 16.01 9.43
CA ALA A 320 -22.67 15.89 8.06
C ALA A 320 -24.16 16.23 7.95
N ALA A 321 -24.98 15.73 8.89
CA ALA A 321 -26.41 16.06 8.96
C ALA A 321 -26.69 17.55 9.20
N ARG A 322 -25.70 18.31 9.69
CA ARG A 322 -25.75 19.78 9.83
C ARG A 322 -25.13 20.55 8.66
N GLY A 323 -24.82 19.89 7.56
CA GLY A 323 -24.30 20.50 6.34
C GLY A 323 -22.78 20.49 6.20
N ALA A 324 -22.05 19.78 7.07
CA ALA A 324 -20.62 19.56 6.86
C ALA A 324 -20.40 18.70 5.61
N ARG A 325 -19.51 19.13 4.72
CA ARG A 325 -19.19 18.36 3.52
C ARG A 325 -18.18 17.26 3.82
N LEU A 326 -18.45 16.05 3.35
CA LEU A 326 -17.55 14.90 3.51
C LEU A 326 -16.21 15.06 2.80
N ASP A 327 -16.13 15.93 1.78
CA ASP A 327 -14.89 16.25 1.06
C ASP A 327 -14.06 17.35 1.75
N SER A 328 -14.54 17.90 2.88
CA SER A 328 -13.77 18.85 3.68
C SER A 328 -12.60 18.14 4.38
N ARG A 329 -11.39 18.70 4.26
CA ARG A 329 -10.19 18.23 5.00
C ARG A 329 -10.31 18.34 6.52
N PHE A 330 -11.32 19.05 7.01
CA PHE A 330 -11.61 19.22 8.43
C PHE A 330 -12.75 18.31 8.90
N PHE A 331 -13.37 17.54 8.00
CA PHE A 331 -14.54 16.72 8.31
C PHE A 331 -14.22 15.70 9.40
N ARG A 332 -13.20 14.86 9.16
CA ARG A 332 -12.75 13.85 10.12
C ARG A 332 -12.21 14.48 11.41
N ALA A 333 -11.36 15.50 11.28
CA ALA A 333 -10.85 16.29 12.40
C ALA A 333 -11.94 16.82 13.35
N GLY A 334 -13.12 17.18 12.82
CA GLY A 334 -14.28 17.56 13.64
C GLY A 334 -14.77 16.40 14.50
N GLY A 335 -14.88 15.20 13.92
CA GLY A 335 -15.17 13.97 14.66
C GLY A 335 -14.16 13.68 15.75
N ILE A 336 -12.86 13.78 15.44
CA ILE A 336 -11.74 13.56 16.39
C ILE A 336 -11.86 14.51 17.59
N TRP A 337 -12.13 15.79 17.36
CA TRP A 337 -12.26 16.77 18.43
C TRP A 337 -13.38 16.40 19.41
N TRP A 338 -14.54 15.99 18.90
CA TRP A 338 -15.69 15.63 19.72
C TRP A 338 -15.51 14.28 20.44
N ALA A 339 -14.96 13.29 19.73
CA ALA A 339 -14.60 12.00 20.29
C ALA A 339 -13.55 12.11 21.40
N ARG A 340 -12.70 13.15 21.35
CA ARG A 340 -11.51 13.33 22.22
C ARG A 340 -10.52 12.17 22.11
N ARG A 341 -10.57 11.44 20.99
CA ARG A 341 -9.79 10.25 20.71
C ARG A 341 -9.33 10.27 19.26
N PHE A 342 -8.15 9.72 19.01
CA PHE A 342 -7.56 9.61 17.69
C PHE A 342 -6.76 8.32 17.61
N GLU A 343 -7.12 7.46 16.68
CA GLU A 343 -6.40 6.21 16.40
C GLU A 343 -6.15 5.33 17.64
N GLY A 344 -7.16 5.17 18.50
CA GLY A 344 -7.11 4.28 19.66
C GLY A 344 -6.50 4.90 20.93
N GLU A 345 -6.04 6.16 20.87
CA GLU A 345 -5.53 6.88 22.04
C GLU A 345 -6.31 8.18 22.33
N PRO A 346 -6.27 8.69 23.57
CA PRO A 346 -6.78 10.04 23.87
C PRO A 346 -6.09 11.09 23.00
N LEU A 347 -6.86 12.07 22.50
CA LEU A 347 -6.32 13.14 21.66
C LEU A 347 -5.16 13.89 22.35
N ALA A 348 -5.27 14.13 23.67
CA ALA A 348 -4.22 14.78 24.45
C ALA A 348 -2.88 14.03 24.41
N GLN A 349 -2.91 12.69 24.39
CA GLN A 349 -1.70 11.87 24.30
C GLN A 349 -1.03 12.02 22.92
N SER A 350 -1.84 12.01 21.84
CA SER A 350 -1.35 12.26 20.49
C SER A 350 -0.70 13.65 20.37
N VAL A 351 -1.40 14.70 20.86
CA VAL A 351 -0.87 16.08 20.88
C VAL A 351 0.44 16.15 21.67
N SER A 352 0.50 15.55 22.87
CA SER A 352 1.69 15.52 23.71
C SER A 352 2.90 14.91 22.98
N ARG A 353 2.70 13.76 22.31
CA ARG A 353 3.77 13.10 21.54
C ARG A 353 4.33 14.03 20.46
N LEU A 354 3.45 14.65 19.68
CA LEU A 354 3.83 15.50 18.56
C LEU A 354 4.44 16.83 19.01
N TYR A 355 3.91 17.42 20.07
CA TYR A 355 4.35 18.70 20.63
C TYR A 355 5.76 18.57 21.22
N HIS A 356 5.98 17.59 22.11
CA HIS A 356 7.30 17.35 22.70
C HIS A 356 8.28 16.72 21.70
N GLY A 357 7.78 15.99 20.70
CA GLY A 357 8.55 15.50 19.56
C GLY A 357 8.99 16.58 18.57
N ARG A 358 8.56 17.84 18.75
CA ARG A 358 8.87 18.98 17.85
C ARG A 358 8.41 18.76 16.40
N VAL A 359 7.27 18.12 16.23
CA VAL A 359 6.60 17.92 14.94
C VAL A 359 5.19 18.52 14.89
N TRP A 360 4.70 19.06 16.01
CA TRP A 360 3.40 19.71 16.06
C TRP A 360 3.35 20.96 15.17
N PRO A 361 2.41 21.03 14.21
CA PRO A 361 2.34 22.14 13.27
C PRO A 361 1.76 23.39 13.92
N ARG A 362 2.09 24.56 13.36
CA ARG A 362 1.38 25.81 13.66
C ARG A 362 -0.03 25.79 13.08
N ALA A 363 -0.93 26.64 13.58
CA ALA A 363 -2.30 26.75 13.07
C ALA A 363 -2.34 27.03 11.56
N PHE A 364 -1.45 27.91 11.06
CA PHE A 364 -1.27 28.16 9.63
C PHE A 364 -0.97 26.87 8.83
N ASP A 365 -0.06 26.05 9.35
CA ASP A 365 0.35 24.79 8.70
C ASP A 365 -0.76 23.73 8.73
N ALA A 366 -1.54 23.66 9.80
CA ALA A 366 -2.71 22.78 9.90
C ALA A 366 -3.85 23.20 8.96
N ALA A 367 -3.99 24.51 8.72
CA ALA A 367 -5.06 25.09 7.91
C ALA A 367 -4.83 24.95 6.39
N ARG A 368 -3.58 25.11 5.94
CA ARG A 368 -3.24 25.19 4.52
C ARG A 368 -3.39 23.87 3.77
N VAL A 369 -3.63 23.96 2.46
CA VAL A 369 -3.49 22.84 1.54
C VAL A 369 -2.02 22.67 1.20
N SER A 370 -1.49 21.46 1.38
CA SER A 370 -0.12 21.14 0.98
C SER A 370 -0.09 20.59 -0.44
N LYS A 371 0.89 21.01 -1.24
CA LYS A 371 1.17 20.42 -2.56
C LYS A 371 1.88 19.06 -2.45
N ARG A 372 2.52 18.80 -1.31
CA ARG A 372 3.20 17.54 -1.00
C ARG A 372 2.38 16.75 0.01
N TRP A 373 2.60 15.44 0.05
CA TRP A 373 2.05 14.61 1.11
C TRP A 373 2.48 15.11 2.49
N ARG A 374 1.58 15.02 3.45
CA ARG A 374 1.79 15.38 4.85
C ARG A 374 1.12 14.33 5.71
N SER A 375 1.77 13.94 6.78
CA SER A 375 1.32 12.82 7.59
C SER A 375 -0.09 13.06 8.16
N PRO A 376 -1.06 12.16 7.91
CA PRO A 376 -2.38 12.25 8.53
C PRO A 376 -2.30 12.09 10.05
N LEU A 377 -1.29 11.36 10.55
CA LEU A 377 -1.03 11.20 11.99
C LEU A 377 -0.59 12.50 12.67
N ILE A 378 -0.18 13.52 11.90
CA ILE A 378 0.17 14.86 12.39
C ILE A 378 -0.97 15.85 12.13
N LEU A 379 -1.48 15.87 10.89
CA LEU A 379 -2.43 16.91 10.48
C LEU A 379 -3.84 16.72 11.02
N GLU A 380 -4.35 15.50 11.13
CA GLU A 380 -5.70 15.26 11.65
C GLU A 380 -5.87 15.70 13.11
N PRO A 381 -4.99 15.33 14.08
CA PRO A 381 -5.09 15.84 15.44
C PRO A 381 -4.86 17.36 15.51
N ALA A 382 -3.96 17.92 14.70
CA ALA A 382 -3.76 19.37 14.64
C ALA A 382 -5.00 20.12 14.14
N ARG A 383 -5.64 19.61 13.09
CA ARG A 383 -6.91 20.17 12.59
C ARG A 383 -8.03 20.04 13.62
N ALA A 384 -8.06 18.95 14.39
CA ALA A 384 -9.04 18.76 15.46
C ALA A 384 -8.87 19.84 16.54
N VAL A 385 -7.63 20.12 16.95
CA VAL A 385 -7.32 21.21 17.90
C VAL A 385 -7.64 22.59 17.32
N LEU A 386 -7.43 22.80 16.01
CA LEU A 386 -7.78 24.05 15.34
C LEU A 386 -9.30 24.29 15.32
N LEU A 387 -10.10 23.24 15.09
CA LEU A 387 -11.56 23.32 15.21
C LEU A 387 -11.99 23.56 16.67
N GLY A 388 -11.29 22.97 17.63
CA GLY A 388 -11.47 23.28 19.05
C GLY A 388 -11.22 24.75 19.39
N ALA A 389 -10.13 25.32 18.85
CA ALA A 389 -9.87 26.76 18.98
C ALA A 389 -10.98 27.61 18.35
N LEU A 390 -11.52 27.18 17.20
CA LEU A 390 -12.67 27.83 16.57
C LEU A 390 -13.92 27.81 17.46
N LEU A 391 -14.21 26.66 18.09
CA LEU A 391 -15.33 26.52 19.02
C LEU A 391 -15.26 27.59 20.12
N GLU A 392 -14.07 27.76 20.71
CA GLU A 392 -13.88 28.66 21.85
C GLU A 392 -13.80 30.14 21.45
N VAL A 393 -13.19 30.47 20.30
CA VAL A 393 -13.13 31.85 19.78
C VAL A 393 -14.50 32.34 19.31
N ALA A 394 -15.29 31.47 18.68
CA ALA A 394 -16.62 31.85 18.19
C ALA A 394 -17.69 31.93 19.30
N GLY A 395 -17.44 31.32 20.47
CA GLY A 395 -18.35 31.33 21.62
C GLY A 395 -19.76 30.86 21.24
N ARG A 396 -20.79 31.68 21.51
CA ARG A 396 -22.19 31.36 21.18
C ARG A 396 -22.45 31.17 19.67
N ARG A 397 -21.58 31.69 18.79
CA ARG A 397 -21.70 31.53 17.33
C ARG A 397 -20.99 30.26 16.83
N ALA A 398 -20.44 29.43 17.71
CA ALA A 398 -19.65 28.27 17.33
C ALA A 398 -20.35 27.31 16.34
N PRO A 399 -21.64 26.94 16.50
CA PRO A 399 -22.32 26.09 15.51
C PRO A 399 -22.36 26.72 14.11
N LEU A 400 -22.64 28.02 14.02
CA LEU A 400 -22.65 28.75 12.75
C LEU A 400 -21.24 28.83 12.13
N ALA A 401 -20.23 29.15 12.94
CA ALA A 401 -18.85 29.26 12.52
C ALA A 401 -18.28 27.92 12.01
N TRP A 402 -18.55 26.82 12.73
CA TRP A 402 -18.18 25.47 12.31
C TRP A 402 -18.87 25.06 11.01
N ASN A 403 -20.18 25.26 10.92
CA ASN A 403 -20.94 24.94 9.71
C ASN A 403 -20.40 25.73 8.51
N ALA A 404 -20.16 27.04 8.67
CA ALA A 404 -19.57 27.86 7.61
C ALA A 404 -18.21 27.33 7.16
N TRP A 405 -17.35 26.92 8.10
CA TRP A 405 -16.03 26.36 7.81
C TRP A 405 -16.12 25.00 7.10
N LEU A 406 -17.01 24.11 7.54
CA LEU A 406 -17.15 22.74 7.03
C LEU A 406 -18.00 22.64 5.75
N ALA A 407 -18.82 23.64 5.43
CA ALA A 407 -19.74 23.63 4.29
C ALA A 407 -19.11 23.97 2.93
N SER A 408 -17.80 24.23 2.84
CA SER A 408 -17.13 24.53 1.58
C SER A 408 -15.85 23.72 1.44
N PRO A 409 -15.50 23.22 0.24
CA PRO A 409 -14.18 22.69 -0.05
C PRO A 409 -13.21 23.88 -0.14
N ALA A 410 -13.03 24.62 0.95
CA ALA A 410 -12.32 25.88 0.94
C ALA A 410 -10.84 25.63 0.62
N PRO A 411 -10.28 26.21 -0.45
CA PRO A 411 -8.87 26.00 -0.81
C PRO A 411 -7.87 26.67 0.14
N GLY A 412 -8.37 27.41 1.16
CA GLY A 412 -7.67 28.61 1.63
C GLY A 412 -6.87 28.52 2.93
N THR A 413 -6.07 29.58 3.12
CA THR A 413 -5.22 29.87 4.28
C THR A 413 -6.04 30.03 5.56
N LEU A 414 -5.37 30.06 6.71
CA LEU A 414 -6.02 30.32 8.00
C LEU A 414 -6.90 31.59 7.96
N ASP A 415 -6.44 32.68 7.35
CA ASP A 415 -7.22 33.92 7.23
C ASP A 415 -8.52 33.75 6.48
N SER A 416 -8.50 33.02 5.37
CA SER A 416 -9.69 32.79 4.55
C SER A 416 -10.74 31.96 5.30
N LEU A 417 -10.28 30.99 6.10
CA LEU A 417 -11.15 30.14 6.91
C LEU A 417 -11.70 30.91 8.12
N ALA A 418 -10.85 31.70 8.80
CA ALA A 418 -11.23 32.56 9.90
C ALA A 418 -12.29 33.59 9.48
N ARG A 419 -12.07 34.27 8.34
CA ARG A 419 -13.01 35.24 7.77
C ARG A 419 -14.37 34.60 7.48
N ARG A 420 -14.37 33.42 6.87
CA ARG A 420 -15.60 32.66 6.58
C ARG A 420 -16.36 32.30 7.85
N ALA A 421 -15.64 31.93 8.90
CA ALA A 421 -16.22 31.61 10.18
C ALA A 421 -16.55 32.85 11.05
N GLY A 422 -16.30 34.07 10.54
CA GLY A 422 -16.61 35.32 11.23
C GLY A 422 -15.73 35.58 12.47
N VAL A 423 -14.48 35.08 12.47
CA VAL A 423 -13.54 35.20 13.59
C VAL A 423 -12.18 35.75 13.15
N SER A 424 -11.38 36.23 14.10
CA SER A 424 -10.01 36.69 13.86
C SER A 424 -9.05 35.52 13.73
N ALA A 425 -8.23 35.51 12.66
CA ALA A 425 -7.17 34.52 12.48
C ALA A 425 -6.14 34.60 13.61
N VAL A 426 -5.75 35.80 14.04
CA VAL A 426 -4.81 36.01 15.16
C VAL A 426 -5.37 35.43 16.46
N ALA A 427 -6.68 35.62 16.72
CA ALA A 427 -7.32 35.03 17.89
C ALA A 427 -7.33 33.49 17.83
N LEU A 428 -7.58 32.92 16.65
CA LEU A 428 -7.49 31.47 16.43
C LEU A 428 -6.08 30.95 16.65
N GLU A 429 -5.04 31.61 16.11
CA GLU A 429 -3.66 31.18 16.30
C GLU A 429 -3.26 31.16 17.78
N LYS A 430 -3.58 32.25 18.50
CA LYS A 430 -3.30 32.35 19.94
C LYS A 430 -4.05 31.26 20.72
N ARG A 431 -5.31 31.00 20.38
CA ARG A 431 -6.10 29.99 21.08
C ARG A 431 -5.67 28.56 20.75
N TYR A 432 -5.36 28.30 19.49
CA TYR A 432 -4.77 27.03 19.04
C TYR A 432 -3.49 26.71 19.81
N ALA A 433 -2.57 27.67 19.94
CA ALA A 433 -1.34 27.49 20.70
C ALA A 433 -1.62 27.16 22.18
N ALA A 434 -2.55 27.89 22.81
CA ALA A 434 -2.91 27.67 24.21
C ALA A 434 -3.57 26.29 24.46
N ILE A 435 -4.49 25.86 23.57
CA ILE A 435 -5.11 24.54 23.67
C ILE A 435 -4.07 23.45 23.42
N SER A 436 -3.20 23.62 22.41
CA SER A 436 -2.13 22.67 22.09
C SER A 436 -1.21 22.44 23.29
N ASP A 437 -0.77 23.52 23.94
CA ASP A 437 0.10 23.49 25.11
C ASP A 437 -0.59 22.86 26.35
N SER A 438 -1.88 23.15 26.56
CA SER A 438 -2.69 22.51 27.61
C SER A 438 -2.86 20.99 27.39
N LEU A 439 -3.23 20.60 26.16
CA LEU A 439 -3.38 19.19 25.79
C LEU A 439 -2.04 18.46 25.87
N ALA A 440 -0.94 19.09 25.43
CA ALA A 440 0.39 18.52 25.55
C ALA A 440 0.72 18.23 27.01
N ARG A 441 0.61 19.21 27.92
CA ARG A 441 0.86 19.00 29.35
C ARG A 441 0.00 17.89 29.97
N SER A 442 -1.28 17.84 29.63
CA SER A 442 -2.18 16.80 30.17
C SER A 442 -1.85 15.39 29.65
N GLY A 443 -1.29 15.28 28.43
CA GLY A 443 -0.88 14.00 27.84
C GLY A 443 0.47 13.47 28.32
N VAL A 444 1.31 14.30 28.97
CA VAL A 444 2.69 13.94 29.39
C VAL A 444 2.73 12.72 30.32
N ALA A 445 1.75 12.57 31.21
CA ALA A 445 1.74 11.48 32.20
C ALA A 445 1.71 10.09 31.53
N ALA A 446 1.03 9.97 30.39
CA ALA A 446 1.01 8.74 29.61
C ALA A 446 2.37 8.47 28.93
N MET A 447 3.05 9.52 28.44
CA MET A 447 4.36 9.40 27.79
C MET A 447 5.48 9.03 28.75
N ARG A 448 5.51 9.58 29.97
CA ARG A 448 6.59 9.34 30.96
C ARG A 448 6.69 7.89 31.43
N ARG A 449 5.65 7.08 31.21
CA ARG A 449 5.65 5.65 31.57
C ARG A 449 6.49 4.81 30.61
N GLU A 450 6.78 5.31 29.42
CA GLU A 450 7.51 4.60 28.36
C GLU A 450 8.91 5.22 28.23
N GLY A 451 9.85 4.73 29.05
CA GLY A 451 11.26 5.11 28.94
C GLY A 451 11.91 4.52 27.68
N PRO A 452 13.07 5.05 27.24
CA PRO A 452 13.78 4.49 26.10
C PRO A 452 14.16 3.02 26.35
N ARG A 453 13.79 2.16 25.40
CA ARG A 453 14.18 0.75 25.32
C ARG A 453 15.11 0.56 24.11
N PRO A 454 16.37 1.02 24.19
CA PRO A 454 17.36 0.67 23.18
C PRO A 454 17.60 -0.84 23.21
N TRP A 455 18.18 -1.37 22.13
CA TRP A 455 18.58 -2.78 22.07
C TRP A 455 19.54 -3.13 23.20
N ARG A 456 19.39 -4.33 23.76
CA ARG A 456 20.27 -4.87 24.80
C ARG A 456 20.70 -6.29 24.44
N ALA A 457 21.87 -6.70 24.92
CA ALA A 457 22.35 -8.09 24.82
C ALA A 457 21.33 -9.12 25.34
N ALA A 458 20.57 -8.75 26.36
CA ALA A 458 19.50 -9.56 26.95
C ALA A 458 18.27 -9.76 26.04
N ASP A 459 18.11 -8.96 24.97
CA ASP A 459 17.08 -9.22 23.95
C ASP A 459 17.39 -10.48 23.13
N GLY A 460 18.63 -10.98 23.17
CA GLY A 460 19.07 -12.25 22.60
C GLY A 460 19.09 -12.28 21.08
N PHE A 461 19.43 -13.45 20.53
CA PHE A 461 19.45 -13.65 19.08
C PHE A 461 18.02 -13.64 18.51
N GLN A 462 17.77 -12.72 17.56
CA GLN A 462 16.47 -12.52 16.91
C GLN A 462 16.33 -13.50 15.74
N ARG A 463 15.30 -14.34 15.78
CA ARG A 463 14.97 -15.31 14.73
C ARG A 463 13.83 -14.73 13.90
N GLY A 464 14.21 -14.03 12.85
CA GLY A 464 13.37 -13.11 12.11
C GLY A 464 12.89 -13.62 10.76
N ALA A 465 11.78 -13.08 10.28
CA ALA A 465 11.35 -13.17 8.88
C ALA A 465 10.90 -11.80 8.35
N CYS A 466 11.28 -11.46 7.12
CA CYS A 466 10.76 -10.29 6.43
C CYS A 466 9.42 -10.65 5.79
N LEU A 467 8.33 -10.12 6.35
CA LEU A 467 6.98 -10.41 5.88
C LEU A 467 6.63 -9.47 4.73
N ALA A 468 6.53 -9.99 3.51
CA ALA A 468 6.26 -9.24 2.30
C ALA A 468 4.74 -9.07 2.05
N HIS A 469 4.30 -7.83 1.81
CA HIS A 469 2.90 -7.49 1.57
C HIS A 469 2.42 -7.94 0.17
N ARG A 470 1.29 -8.66 0.10
CA ARG A 470 0.62 -9.10 -1.16
C ARG A 470 -0.43 -8.10 -1.68
N VAL A 471 -0.19 -6.82 -1.42
CA VAL A 471 -1.00 -5.62 -1.72
C VAL A 471 -2.48 -5.90 -2.08
N SER A 472 -3.27 -6.42 -1.13
CA SER A 472 -4.71 -6.64 -1.30
C SER A 472 -5.39 -6.86 0.06
N LEU A 473 -6.73 -6.71 0.12
CA LEU A 473 -7.49 -6.97 1.34
C LEU A 473 -7.49 -8.43 1.78
N GLU A 474 -7.50 -9.37 0.83
CA GLU A 474 -7.67 -10.80 1.09
C GLU A 474 -6.34 -11.55 1.27
N GLN A 475 -5.22 -10.95 0.87
CA GLN A 475 -3.89 -11.57 0.94
C GLN A 475 -2.85 -10.69 1.64
N GLY A 476 -3.12 -9.38 1.80
CA GLY A 476 -2.21 -8.43 2.44
C GLY A 476 -2.31 -8.42 3.96
N TYR A 477 -1.71 -7.41 4.59
CA TYR A 477 -1.50 -7.39 6.04
C TYR A 477 -2.79 -7.43 6.90
N ALA A 478 -3.89 -6.84 6.44
CA ALA A 478 -5.18 -6.91 7.15
C ALA A 478 -5.87 -8.27 7.06
N SER A 479 -5.45 -9.13 6.13
CA SER A 479 -6.19 -10.34 5.73
C SER A 479 -6.12 -11.46 6.75
N ARG A 480 -7.12 -12.33 6.75
CA ARG A 480 -7.05 -13.62 7.45
C ARG A 480 -5.88 -14.48 6.96
N ALA A 481 -5.58 -14.48 5.67
CA ALA A 481 -4.46 -15.22 5.10
C ALA A 481 -3.11 -14.83 5.74
N CYS A 482 -2.91 -13.53 5.98
CA CYS A 482 -1.74 -13.03 6.71
C CYS A 482 -1.69 -13.55 8.15
N ALA A 483 -2.82 -13.59 8.85
CA ALA A 483 -2.89 -14.14 10.21
C ALA A 483 -2.49 -15.63 10.26
N GLU A 484 -2.89 -16.41 9.25
CA GLU A 484 -2.50 -17.82 9.12
C GLU A 484 -0.98 -17.97 8.88
N GLU A 485 -0.39 -17.13 8.03
CA GLU A 485 1.06 -17.13 7.79
C GLU A 485 1.87 -16.67 9.02
N LEU A 486 1.37 -15.72 9.81
CA LEU A 486 1.97 -15.35 11.10
C LEU A 486 1.97 -16.55 12.08
N GLY A 487 0.87 -17.29 12.14
CA GLY A 487 0.78 -18.52 12.95
C GLY A 487 1.78 -19.58 12.50
N ARG A 488 1.93 -19.77 11.18
CA ARG A 488 2.93 -20.68 10.60
C ARG A 488 4.36 -20.25 10.94
N LEU A 489 4.71 -18.98 10.75
CA LEU A 489 6.01 -18.44 11.11
C LEU A 489 6.33 -18.71 12.58
N ARG A 490 5.38 -18.45 13.49
CA ARG A 490 5.55 -18.76 14.91
C ARG A 490 5.84 -20.25 15.14
N GLY A 491 5.14 -21.14 14.44
CA GLY A 491 5.38 -22.58 14.47
C GLY A 491 6.76 -23.03 13.95
N LEU A 492 7.41 -22.21 13.10
CA LEU A 492 8.77 -22.45 12.60
C LEU A 492 9.87 -21.94 13.55
N GLY A 493 9.52 -21.42 14.73
CA GLY A 493 10.48 -20.92 15.72
C GLY A 493 10.82 -19.42 15.57
N VAL A 494 10.14 -18.72 14.66
CA VAL A 494 10.25 -17.26 14.49
C VAL A 494 9.74 -16.57 15.77
N ASP A 495 10.46 -15.55 16.22
CA ASP A 495 10.07 -14.68 17.32
C ASP A 495 10.08 -13.19 16.95
N TRP A 496 10.53 -12.86 15.74
CA TRP A 496 10.44 -11.51 15.18
C TRP A 496 9.93 -11.51 13.74
N ILE A 497 9.21 -10.46 13.37
CA ILE A 497 8.92 -10.15 11.98
C ILE A 497 9.40 -8.74 11.64
N SER A 498 9.73 -8.53 10.38
CA SER A 498 9.91 -7.20 9.80
C SER A 498 8.72 -6.87 8.91
N LEU A 499 8.15 -5.67 9.08
CA LEU A 499 7.07 -5.12 8.26
C LEU A 499 7.60 -3.92 7.47
N THR A 500 7.48 -4.00 6.15
CA THR A 500 8.08 -3.05 5.21
C THR A 500 7.02 -2.20 4.52
N PRO A 501 6.67 -1.00 5.02
CA PRO A 501 5.90 -0.04 4.24
C PRO A 501 6.80 0.72 3.26
N PHE A 502 6.29 1.04 2.07
CA PHE A 502 7.09 1.73 1.04
C PHE A 502 6.80 3.22 0.90
N GLY A 503 7.81 3.99 0.52
CA GLY A 503 7.71 5.31 -0.11
C GLY A 503 8.26 5.25 -1.53
N PHE A 504 7.47 5.71 -2.51
CA PHE A 504 7.81 5.58 -3.92
C PHE A 504 8.42 6.87 -4.47
N LEU A 505 9.51 6.74 -5.23
CA LEU A 505 10.10 7.79 -6.03
C LEU A 505 9.83 7.50 -7.52
N PRO A 506 9.48 8.52 -8.33
CA PRO A 506 9.27 8.33 -9.77
C PRO A 506 10.52 7.82 -10.53
N GLY A 507 11.72 8.12 -10.03
CA GLY A 507 13.01 7.75 -10.62
C GLY A 507 14.17 8.21 -9.74
N THR A 508 15.41 7.79 -10.06
CA THR A 508 16.62 8.11 -9.26
C THR A 508 16.97 9.61 -9.21
N GLY A 509 16.50 10.40 -10.19
CA GLY A 509 16.66 11.85 -10.24
C GLY A 509 15.51 12.66 -9.60
N SER A 510 14.54 12.01 -8.96
CA SER A 510 13.38 12.70 -8.37
C SER A 510 13.52 12.85 -6.85
N PRO A 511 13.34 14.05 -6.27
CA PRO A 511 13.37 14.24 -4.82
C PRO A 511 12.02 13.96 -4.14
N GLU A 512 10.98 13.62 -4.90
CA GLU A 512 9.61 13.50 -4.38
C GLU A 512 9.32 12.08 -3.92
N ILE A 513 8.95 11.94 -2.64
CA ILE A 513 8.58 10.67 -2.01
C ILE A 513 7.05 10.62 -1.87
N TRP A 514 6.46 9.55 -2.37
CA TRP A 514 5.03 9.25 -2.29
C TRP A 514 4.81 8.07 -1.36
N PRO A 515 4.40 8.29 -0.10
CA PRO A 515 4.22 7.20 0.86
C PRO A 515 3.04 6.31 0.49
N SER A 516 3.19 5.02 0.75
CA SER A 516 2.12 4.04 0.64
C SER A 516 1.00 4.23 1.66
N ALA A 517 1.25 4.91 2.78
CA ALA A 517 0.36 5.03 3.95
C ALA A 517 -1.15 5.25 3.63
N ASP A 518 -1.47 5.96 2.53
CA ASP A 518 -2.83 6.33 2.14
C ASP A 518 -3.37 5.59 0.89
N ALA A 519 -2.77 4.49 0.42
CA ALA A 519 -3.13 3.87 -0.86
C ALA A 519 -4.50 3.12 -0.86
N ARG A 520 -5.23 3.15 0.26
CA ARG A 520 -6.59 2.58 0.46
C ARG A 520 -6.64 1.05 0.22
N PRO A 521 -7.79 0.36 0.06
CA PRO A 521 -7.86 -1.10 0.23
C PRO A 521 -7.11 -1.91 -0.83
N ASP A 522 -6.83 -1.32 -1.99
CA ASP A 522 -6.08 -1.95 -3.09
C ASP A 522 -4.57 -1.67 -3.02
N GLY A 523 -4.12 -1.00 -1.98
CA GLY A 523 -2.72 -0.61 -1.77
C GLY A 523 -2.24 -1.01 -0.38
N GLU A 524 -0.94 -0.83 -0.16
CA GLU A 524 -0.39 -0.77 1.21
C GLU A 524 -1.03 0.41 1.94
N ASN A 525 -1.30 0.28 3.23
CA ASN A 525 -1.82 1.37 4.05
C ASN A 525 -1.48 1.13 5.52
N ASP A 526 -1.54 2.20 6.30
CA ASP A 526 -1.23 2.15 7.73
C ASP A 526 -2.14 1.18 8.49
N GLU A 527 -3.44 1.15 8.16
CA GLU A 527 -4.38 0.31 8.90
C GLU A 527 -4.07 -1.17 8.77
N SER A 528 -3.72 -1.61 7.57
CA SER A 528 -3.35 -3.00 7.31
C SER A 528 -2.05 -3.35 8.02
N LEU A 529 -1.07 -2.45 8.00
CA LEU A 529 0.20 -2.63 8.72
C LEU A 529 0.00 -2.74 10.23
N VAL A 530 -0.79 -1.84 10.82
CA VAL A 530 -1.13 -1.85 12.25
C VAL A 530 -1.85 -3.13 12.63
N GLU A 531 -2.79 -3.59 11.80
CA GLU A 531 -3.54 -4.82 12.01
C GLU A 531 -2.62 -6.05 12.03
N CYS A 532 -1.68 -6.15 11.09
CA CYS A 532 -0.70 -7.23 11.06
C CYS A 532 0.24 -7.19 12.27
N ALA A 533 0.76 -6.01 12.62
CA ALA A 533 1.62 -5.86 13.79
C ALA A 533 0.92 -6.27 15.09
N ALA A 534 -0.35 -5.89 15.25
CA ALA A 534 -1.16 -6.26 16.41
C ALA A 534 -1.37 -7.78 16.50
N ARG A 535 -1.71 -8.43 15.38
CA ARG A 535 -1.89 -9.89 15.32
C ARG A 535 -0.58 -10.63 15.57
N ALA A 536 0.54 -10.14 15.05
CA ALA A 536 1.86 -10.70 15.32
C ALA A 536 2.20 -10.64 16.81
N ARG A 537 1.99 -9.48 17.44
CA ARG A 537 2.20 -9.31 18.89
C ARG A 537 1.27 -10.16 19.74
N ALA A 538 0.03 -10.37 19.32
CA ALA A 538 -0.89 -11.30 19.99
C ALA A 538 -0.41 -12.77 19.96
N LEU A 539 0.42 -13.13 18.97
CA LEU A 539 1.10 -14.44 18.89
C LEU A 539 2.45 -14.47 19.64
N GLY A 540 2.82 -13.38 20.32
CA GLY A 540 4.10 -13.23 21.02
C GLY A 540 5.28 -12.91 20.11
N LEU A 541 5.04 -12.55 18.85
CA LEU A 541 6.08 -12.07 17.94
C LEU A 541 6.39 -10.60 18.22
N LYS A 542 7.65 -10.23 18.08
CA LYS A 542 8.10 -8.82 18.12
C LYS A 542 8.21 -8.27 16.69
N VAL A 543 8.11 -6.97 16.53
CA VAL A 543 7.97 -6.32 15.22
C VAL A 543 9.03 -5.26 15.01
N TRP A 544 9.77 -5.38 13.92
CA TRP A 544 10.50 -4.28 13.30
C TRP A 544 9.61 -3.58 12.27
N LEU A 545 9.56 -2.26 12.34
CA LEU A 545 9.04 -1.43 11.28
C LEU A 545 10.20 -0.97 10.41
N THR A 546 10.18 -1.29 9.11
CA THR A 546 11.28 -0.99 8.19
C THR A 546 10.76 -0.19 6.98
N PRO A 547 10.56 1.12 7.10
CA PRO A 547 10.12 1.95 5.98
C PRO A 547 11.16 1.97 4.86
N HIS A 548 10.81 1.48 3.68
CA HIS A 548 11.70 1.40 2.52
C HIS A 548 11.36 2.47 1.50
N LEU A 549 12.36 2.88 0.72
CA LEU A 549 12.12 3.62 -0.51
C LEU A 549 12.16 2.67 -1.71
N TRP A 550 11.34 2.93 -2.72
CA TRP A 550 11.35 2.22 -3.98
C TRP A 550 11.37 3.18 -5.16
N THR A 551 12.13 2.85 -6.20
CA THR A 551 12.23 3.64 -7.43
C THR A 551 12.43 2.72 -8.64
N ARG A 552 12.33 3.26 -9.86
CA ARG A 552 12.83 2.56 -11.05
C ARG A 552 14.35 2.63 -11.03
N GLY A 553 15.00 1.52 -10.67
CA GLY A 553 16.42 1.44 -10.36
C GLY A 553 16.66 1.17 -8.87
N TRP A 554 17.92 1.21 -8.43
CA TRP A 554 18.25 1.00 -7.03
C TRP A 554 18.30 2.33 -6.26
N VAL A 555 17.71 2.35 -5.06
CA VAL A 555 17.64 3.57 -4.21
C VAL A 555 18.99 3.96 -3.61
N GLY A 556 20.00 3.10 -3.67
CA GLY A 556 21.37 3.47 -3.31
C GLY A 556 22.05 4.40 -4.31
N GLU A 557 21.49 4.56 -5.51
CA GLU A 557 22.06 5.34 -6.62
C GLU A 557 21.24 6.59 -6.96
N LEU A 558 20.61 7.23 -5.96
CA LEU A 558 19.92 8.51 -6.20
C LEU A 558 20.90 9.56 -6.72
N ALA A 559 20.53 10.21 -7.82
CA ALA A 559 21.34 11.18 -8.55
C ALA A 559 20.63 12.53 -8.57
N LEU A 560 20.59 13.20 -7.41
CA LEU A 560 19.88 14.47 -7.22
C LEU A 560 20.81 15.69 -7.32
N SER A 561 20.27 16.81 -7.79
CA SER A 561 20.96 18.11 -7.73
C SER A 561 21.09 18.61 -6.29
N ASN A 562 22.00 19.57 -6.02
CA ASN A 562 22.17 20.15 -4.68
C ASN A 562 20.87 20.72 -4.09
N GLY A 563 20.03 21.37 -4.91
CA GLY A 563 18.74 21.90 -4.48
C GLY A 563 17.70 20.80 -4.21
N ASP A 564 17.77 19.70 -4.97
CA ASP A 564 16.86 18.57 -4.83
C ASP A 564 17.18 17.71 -3.61
N TRP A 565 18.44 17.60 -3.19
CA TRP A 565 18.81 16.94 -1.93
C TRP A 565 18.11 17.56 -0.71
N ALA A 566 18.02 18.89 -0.64
CA ALA A 566 17.29 19.56 0.44
C ALA A 566 15.80 19.19 0.44
N ARG A 567 15.18 19.13 -0.74
CA ARG A 567 13.77 18.72 -0.90
C ARG A 567 13.56 17.25 -0.54
N PHE A 568 14.50 16.39 -0.94
CA PHE A 568 14.49 14.97 -0.59
C PHE A 568 14.53 14.78 0.92
N PHE A 569 15.49 15.40 1.63
CA PHE A 569 15.59 15.28 3.08
C PHE A 569 14.38 15.86 3.83
N GLU A 570 13.76 16.92 3.31
CA GLU A 570 12.49 17.43 3.85
C GLU A 570 11.35 16.40 3.71
N GLY A 571 11.20 15.81 2.52
CA GLY A 571 10.20 14.76 2.27
C GLY A 571 10.48 13.49 3.07
N TYR A 572 11.75 13.08 3.16
CA TYR A 572 12.19 11.90 3.89
C TYR A 572 11.99 12.07 5.39
N ARG A 573 12.21 13.28 5.93
CA ARG A 573 11.89 13.59 7.32
C ARG A 573 10.40 13.38 7.61
N GLU A 574 9.50 13.87 6.77
CA GLU A 574 8.05 13.66 6.96
C GLU A 574 7.69 12.16 6.88
N PHE A 575 8.27 11.44 5.93
CA PHE A 575 8.10 9.99 5.76
C PHE A 575 8.58 9.21 7.00
N LEU A 576 9.81 9.44 7.46
CA LEU A 576 10.37 8.76 8.62
C LEU A 576 9.59 9.06 9.90
N LEU A 577 9.27 10.33 10.15
CA LEU A 577 8.61 10.72 11.40
C LEU A 577 7.16 10.24 11.47
N HIS A 578 6.48 10.08 10.33
CA HIS A 578 5.19 9.39 10.27
C HIS A 578 5.28 7.96 10.84
N TYR A 579 6.25 7.17 10.37
CA TYR A 579 6.44 5.80 10.85
C TYR A 579 7.02 5.74 12.27
N ALA A 580 7.79 6.74 12.72
CA ALA A 580 8.20 6.86 14.12
C ALA A 580 7.00 7.10 15.04
N ILE A 581 6.04 7.93 14.63
CA ILE A 581 4.77 8.15 15.35
C ILE A 581 3.98 6.84 15.42
N LEU A 582 3.85 6.14 14.29
CA LEU A 582 3.13 4.87 14.21
C LEU A 582 3.79 3.79 15.10
N ALA A 583 5.11 3.65 15.02
CA ALA A 583 5.87 2.68 15.84
C ALA A 583 5.72 2.95 17.33
N GLN A 584 5.77 4.21 17.76
CA GLN A 584 5.55 4.56 19.18
C GLN A 584 4.10 4.27 19.61
N ARG A 585 3.11 4.65 18.78
CA ARG A 585 1.68 4.47 19.10
C ARG A 585 1.33 2.99 19.25
N GLU A 586 1.79 2.15 18.33
CA GLU A 586 1.51 0.71 18.32
C GLU A 586 2.49 -0.12 19.16
N ARG A 587 3.46 0.53 19.83
CA ARG A 587 4.46 -0.09 20.70
C ARG A 587 5.29 -1.17 19.99
N LEU A 588 5.71 -0.87 18.77
CA LEU A 588 6.59 -1.76 18.00
C LEU A 588 8.00 -1.76 18.62
N GLU A 589 8.67 -2.91 18.58
CA GLU A 589 9.93 -3.12 19.30
C GLU A 589 11.14 -2.47 18.62
N GLY A 590 11.12 -2.32 17.29
CA GLY A 590 12.18 -1.62 16.56
C GLY A 590 11.71 -0.82 15.34
N LEU A 591 12.51 0.19 14.96
CA LEU A 591 12.35 1.01 13.76
C LEU A 591 13.69 1.13 13.02
N VAL A 592 13.69 0.82 11.72
CA VAL A 592 14.82 1.10 10.83
C VAL A 592 14.64 2.50 10.24
N VAL A 593 15.59 3.40 10.52
CA VAL A 593 15.49 4.83 10.16
C VAL A 593 15.85 5.13 8.70
N GLY A 594 16.47 4.17 8.01
CA GLY A 594 16.84 4.22 6.60
C GLY A 594 17.39 2.88 6.12
N HIS A 595 17.23 2.60 4.82
CA HIS A 595 17.51 1.32 4.21
C HIS A 595 18.16 1.49 2.83
N GLU A 596 19.44 1.09 2.69
CA GLU A 596 20.22 1.06 1.44
C GLU A 596 20.31 2.40 0.69
N LEU A 597 20.39 3.52 1.41
CA LEU A 597 20.45 4.86 0.80
C LEU A 597 21.89 5.34 0.62
N ALA A 598 22.73 4.48 0.01
CA ALA A 598 24.18 4.62 -0.10
C ALA A 598 24.66 6.00 -0.59
N SER A 599 24.03 6.55 -1.64
CA SER A 599 24.38 7.88 -2.18
C SER A 599 24.15 9.03 -1.20
N SER A 600 23.24 8.86 -0.22
CA SER A 600 22.91 9.89 0.76
C SER A 600 23.57 9.67 2.12
N SER A 601 23.75 8.40 2.54
CA SER A 601 24.21 8.04 3.87
C SER A 601 25.65 8.49 4.11
N SER A 602 26.53 8.26 3.15
CA SER A 602 27.93 8.69 3.24
C SER A 602 28.10 10.20 2.95
N ALA A 603 27.31 10.76 2.05
CA ALA A 603 27.46 12.15 1.60
C ALA A 603 26.90 13.18 2.60
N PHE A 604 25.88 12.82 3.39
CA PHE A 604 25.17 13.76 4.28
C PHE A 604 25.03 13.24 5.72
N PRO A 605 26.13 12.89 6.41
CA PRO A 605 26.08 12.26 7.72
C PRO A 605 25.40 13.12 8.80
N ASP A 606 25.53 14.45 8.73
CA ASP A 606 24.88 15.36 9.67
C ASP A 606 23.36 15.41 9.49
N ARG A 607 22.88 15.30 8.24
CA ARG A 607 21.44 15.22 7.94
C ARG A 607 20.86 13.94 8.52
N TRP A 608 21.55 12.82 8.35
CA TRP A 608 21.17 11.52 8.91
C TRP A 608 21.14 11.52 10.44
N ARG A 609 22.17 12.09 11.08
CA ARG A 609 22.15 12.29 12.55
C ARG A 609 20.99 13.14 13.01
N GLY A 610 20.66 14.21 12.29
CA GLY A 610 19.48 15.03 12.54
C GLY A 610 18.17 14.23 12.46
N LEU A 611 18.01 13.40 11.44
CA LEU A 611 16.84 12.52 11.27
C LEU A 611 16.72 11.50 12.40
N ILE A 612 17.83 10.86 12.78
CA ILE A 612 17.87 9.89 13.89
C ILE A 612 17.50 10.57 15.21
N ALA A 613 18.04 11.76 15.46
CA ALA A 613 17.71 12.54 16.66
C ALA A 613 16.23 12.96 16.68
N ASP A 614 15.66 13.34 15.53
CA ASP A 614 14.23 13.65 15.41
C ASP A 614 13.35 12.42 15.66
N ALA A 615 13.70 11.27 15.06
CA ALA A 615 13.01 10.00 15.31
C ALA A 615 13.06 9.60 16.79
N ARG A 616 14.22 9.76 17.44
CA ARG A 616 14.42 9.44 18.86
C ARG A 616 13.60 10.29 19.82
N ARG A 617 13.22 11.51 19.44
CA ARG A 617 12.31 12.36 20.25
C ARG A 617 10.87 11.83 20.27
N ILE A 618 10.49 11.05 19.26
CA ILE A 618 9.13 10.51 19.11
C ILE A 618 9.08 9.05 19.56
N TYR A 619 10.11 8.27 19.17
CA TYR A 619 10.16 6.83 19.32
C TYR A 619 11.23 6.38 20.31
N THR A 620 10.78 5.60 21.29
CA THR A 620 11.57 5.16 22.45
C THR A 620 12.14 3.75 22.30
N GLY A 621 11.64 2.94 21.37
CA GLY A 621 12.12 1.57 21.13
C GLY A 621 13.45 1.53 20.37
N THR A 622 13.81 0.38 19.81
CA THR A 622 15.15 0.21 19.22
C THR A 622 15.27 0.89 17.86
N LEU A 623 16.32 1.67 17.62
CA LEU A 623 16.65 2.22 16.30
C LEU A 623 17.78 1.45 15.62
N SER A 624 17.63 1.27 14.31
CA SER A 624 18.67 0.72 13.42
C SER A 624 18.74 1.54 12.12
N TYR A 625 19.82 1.38 11.36
CA TYR A 625 19.91 1.76 9.95
C TYR A 625 20.31 0.51 9.17
N GLY A 626 19.58 0.18 8.11
CA GLY A 626 19.88 -0.96 7.24
C GLY A 626 20.80 -0.54 6.11
N ALA A 627 22.10 -0.79 6.24
CA ALA A 627 23.04 -0.53 5.17
C ALA A 627 23.03 -1.68 4.14
N ASN A 628 23.30 -1.36 2.88
CA ASN A 628 23.64 -2.39 1.90
C ASN A 628 24.94 -3.08 2.33
N TRP A 629 25.13 -4.32 1.88
CA TRP A 629 26.38 -5.04 2.04
C TRP A 629 27.56 -4.34 1.33
N GLY A 630 28.78 -4.80 1.57
CA GLY A 630 29.98 -4.23 0.95
C GLY A 630 30.38 -2.89 1.55
N ASP A 631 30.52 -1.85 0.73
CA ASP A 631 31.14 -0.59 1.13
C ASP A 631 30.27 0.29 2.02
N GLU A 632 28.95 0.30 1.84
CA GLU A 632 28.06 1.16 2.65
C GLU A 632 28.17 0.79 4.13
N VAL A 633 27.94 -0.47 4.49
CA VAL A 633 27.99 -0.92 5.90
C VAL A 633 29.36 -0.66 6.56
N ARG A 634 30.44 -0.71 5.78
CA ARG A 634 31.82 -0.50 6.26
C ARG A 634 32.16 0.96 6.51
N THR A 635 31.62 1.87 5.70
CA THR A 635 32.07 3.28 5.66
C THR A 635 31.11 4.24 6.34
N LEU A 636 29.91 3.77 6.72
CA LEU A 636 28.87 4.59 7.29
C LEU A 636 29.31 5.27 8.61
N PRO A 637 29.33 6.62 8.67
CA PRO A 637 30.03 7.32 9.74
C PRO A 637 29.17 7.55 10.98
N PHE A 638 27.92 7.07 11.02
CA PHE A 638 26.94 7.35 12.09
C PHE A 638 26.41 6.11 12.80
N TRP A 639 27.17 5.02 12.80
CA TRP A 639 26.77 3.85 13.59
C TRP A 639 26.54 4.21 15.05
N ASP A 640 27.32 5.12 15.63
CA ASP A 640 27.16 5.64 17.00
C ASP A 640 25.79 6.29 17.32
N ALA A 641 24.98 6.63 16.32
CA ALA A 641 23.68 7.28 16.51
C ALA A 641 22.49 6.31 16.61
N VAL A 642 22.62 5.04 16.19
CA VAL A 642 21.55 4.02 16.28
C VAL A 642 21.75 3.13 17.51
N ASP A 643 21.06 2.00 17.66
CA ASP A 643 21.28 1.05 18.78
C ASP A 643 21.96 -0.25 18.32
N VAL A 644 21.65 -0.70 17.10
CA VAL A 644 22.16 -1.91 16.47
C VAL A 644 22.50 -1.62 15.00
N ILE A 645 23.52 -2.26 14.46
CA ILE A 645 23.87 -2.15 13.04
C ILE A 645 22.94 -3.04 12.23
N GLY A 646 22.23 -2.49 11.26
CA GLY A 646 21.44 -3.26 10.31
C GLY A 646 22.19 -3.46 9.00
N VAL A 647 22.08 -4.65 8.41
CA VAL A 647 22.64 -4.94 7.08
C VAL A 647 21.71 -5.79 6.23
N SER A 648 21.58 -5.43 4.96
CA SER A 648 21.06 -6.29 3.88
C SER A 648 22.16 -7.23 3.42
N PHE A 649 22.17 -8.45 3.95
CA PHE A 649 23.25 -9.41 3.76
C PHE A 649 23.07 -10.23 2.48
N TYR A 650 23.64 -9.72 1.38
CA TYR A 650 23.67 -10.38 0.07
C TYR A 650 25.09 -10.55 -0.49
N GLU A 651 26.09 -10.68 0.38
CA GLU A 651 27.48 -10.98 -0.02
C GLU A 651 27.55 -12.30 -0.81
N PRO A 652 28.20 -12.32 -2.00
CA PRO A 652 28.45 -13.55 -2.74
C PRO A 652 29.19 -14.59 -1.89
N LEU A 653 28.70 -15.83 -1.91
CA LEU A 653 29.36 -16.94 -1.25
C LEU A 653 30.48 -17.52 -2.13
N VAL A 654 30.30 -17.48 -3.45
CA VAL A 654 31.18 -18.10 -4.44
C VAL A 654 31.26 -17.28 -5.72
N ALA A 655 32.31 -17.48 -6.51
CA ALA A 655 32.50 -16.80 -7.80
C ALA A 655 31.82 -17.52 -8.98
N SER A 656 31.35 -18.76 -8.79
CA SER A 656 30.70 -19.56 -9.84
C SER A 656 29.63 -20.47 -9.21
N PRO A 657 28.55 -20.80 -9.95
CA PRO A 657 27.47 -21.64 -9.43
C PRO A 657 27.98 -22.98 -8.88
N THR A 658 27.61 -23.31 -7.65
CA THR A 658 27.95 -24.58 -7.01
C THR A 658 26.92 -24.92 -5.92
N ARG A 659 26.82 -26.21 -5.61
CA ARG A 659 26.08 -26.74 -4.45
C ARG A 659 27.00 -27.42 -3.44
N ASP A 660 28.33 -27.31 -3.63
CA ASP A 660 29.31 -27.93 -2.73
C ASP A 660 29.23 -27.30 -1.32
N PRO A 661 28.85 -28.07 -0.29
CA PRO A 661 28.64 -27.52 1.04
C PRO A 661 29.90 -26.89 1.65
N ASN A 662 31.08 -27.43 1.36
CA ASN A 662 32.33 -26.92 1.96
C ASN A 662 32.72 -25.56 1.39
N THR A 663 32.65 -25.42 0.07
CA THR A 663 32.92 -24.16 -0.63
C THR A 663 31.94 -23.07 -0.18
N LEU A 664 30.64 -23.39 -0.08
CA LEU A 664 29.63 -22.42 0.35
C LEU A 664 29.84 -21.98 1.81
N ARG A 665 30.18 -22.91 2.72
CA ARG A 665 30.50 -22.60 4.13
C ARG A 665 31.71 -21.68 4.27
N GLU A 666 32.77 -21.93 3.50
CA GLU A 666 33.95 -21.06 3.51
C GLU A 666 33.59 -19.65 3.03
N GLY A 667 32.82 -19.55 1.95
CA GLY A 667 32.26 -18.29 1.46
C GLY A 667 31.47 -17.52 2.52
N ALA A 668 30.54 -18.20 3.20
CA ALA A 668 29.71 -17.59 4.24
C ALA A 668 30.53 -17.09 5.44
N ARG A 669 31.54 -17.87 5.88
CA ARG A 669 32.47 -17.44 6.95
C ARG A 669 33.28 -16.22 6.54
N LYS A 670 33.76 -16.16 5.30
CA LYS A 670 34.51 -15.01 4.78
C LYS A 670 33.64 -13.75 4.72
N ALA A 671 32.40 -13.88 4.28
CA ALA A 671 31.43 -12.78 4.26
C ALA A 671 31.14 -12.24 5.68
N LEU A 672 30.88 -13.13 6.65
CA LEU A 672 30.64 -12.73 8.05
C LEU A 672 31.89 -12.14 8.71
N ALA A 673 33.10 -12.59 8.36
CA ALA A 673 34.33 -12.03 8.91
C ALA A 673 34.49 -10.52 8.63
N ARG A 674 34.06 -10.05 7.45
CA ARG A 674 34.05 -8.62 7.11
C ARG A 674 33.10 -7.83 7.99
N LEU A 675 31.90 -8.35 8.25
CA LEU A 675 30.93 -7.71 9.14
C LEU A 675 31.39 -7.71 10.61
N ARG A 676 32.14 -8.73 11.03
CA ARG A 676 32.74 -8.78 12.38
C ARG A 676 33.69 -7.60 12.60
N GLU A 677 34.42 -7.16 11.58
CA GLU A 677 35.29 -5.98 11.66
C GLU A 677 34.48 -4.71 11.90
N VAL A 678 33.34 -4.54 11.20
CA VAL A 678 32.41 -3.42 11.41
C VAL A 678 31.83 -3.43 12.83
N ALA A 679 31.39 -4.60 13.30
CA ALA A 679 30.86 -4.79 14.66
C ALA A 679 31.90 -4.39 15.72
N ARG A 680 33.16 -4.81 15.54
CA ARG A 680 34.27 -4.46 16.43
C ARG A 680 34.63 -2.98 16.36
N ALA A 681 34.70 -2.39 15.16
CA ALA A 681 35.05 -0.98 15.00
C ALA A 681 34.02 -0.03 15.64
N SER A 682 32.73 -0.39 15.54
CA SER A 682 31.62 0.40 16.05
C SER A 682 31.27 0.13 17.52
N GLY A 683 31.74 -0.98 18.09
CA GLY A 683 31.36 -1.43 19.43
C GLY A 683 29.88 -1.82 19.53
N ARG A 684 29.29 -2.28 18.42
CA ARG A 684 27.85 -2.57 18.30
C ARG A 684 27.62 -3.95 17.71
N PRO A 685 26.54 -4.64 18.10
CA PRO A 685 26.14 -5.87 17.45
C PRO A 685 25.58 -5.61 16.05
N VAL A 686 25.54 -6.66 15.23
CA VAL A 686 25.02 -6.60 13.86
C VAL A 686 23.77 -7.44 13.73
N LEU A 687 22.74 -6.88 13.13
CA LEU A 687 21.49 -7.53 12.77
C LEU A 687 21.47 -7.72 11.25
N LEU A 688 21.38 -8.97 10.78
CA LEU A 688 21.13 -9.22 9.37
C LEU A 688 19.63 -8.95 9.11
N LEU A 689 19.31 -7.70 8.79
CA LEU A 689 17.93 -7.21 8.57
C LEU A 689 17.29 -7.85 7.34
N GLU A 690 18.12 -8.25 6.39
CA GLU A 690 17.74 -9.14 5.30
C GLU A 690 18.86 -10.15 5.09
N ALA A 691 18.51 -11.42 4.93
CA ALA A 691 19.39 -12.44 4.40
C ALA A 691 18.54 -13.45 3.65
N GLY A 692 18.88 -13.71 2.40
CA GLY A 692 18.09 -14.62 1.58
C GLY A 692 18.80 -15.03 0.30
N TYR A 693 18.33 -16.13 -0.27
CA TYR A 693 18.79 -16.69 -1.52
C TYR A 693 17.57 -17.09 -2.36
N PRO A 694 17.44 -16.65 -3.62
CA PRO A 694 16.38 -17.13 -4.50
C PRO A 694 16.58 -18.62 -4.79
N SER A 695 15.53 -19.35 -5.13
CA SER A 695 15.66 -20.72 -5.62
C SER A 695 16.01 -20.73 -7.09
N LEU A 696 17.21 -20.23 -7.40
CA LEU A 696 17.81 -20.16 -8.74
C LEU A 696 19.25 -20.70 -8.70
N PRO A 697 19.77 -21.27 -9.80
CA PRO A 697 21.14 -21.83 -9.81
C PRO A 697 22.24 -20.82 -9.45
N ASN A 698 22.03 -19.53 -9.72
CA ASN A 698 23.03 -18.48 -9.51
C ASN A 698 22.96 -17.83 -8.12
N ALA A 699 22.10 -18.33 -7.22
CA ALA A 699 21.80 -17.70 -5.94
C ALA A 699 23.02 -17.53 -5.03
N ALA A 700 24.00 -18.42 -5.12
CA ALA A 700 25.23 -18.33 -4.33
C ALA A 700 26.23 -17.27 -4.84
N VAL A 701 26.12 -16.88 -6.12
CA VAL A 701 27.01 -15.93 -6.80
C VAL A 701 26.44 -14.52 -6.74
N LYS A 702 25.12 -14.39 -6.95
CA LYS A 702 24.40 -13.12 -6.88
C LYS A 702 23.16 -13.26 -6.00
N PRO A 703 23.32 -13.26 -4.67
CA PRO A 703 22.22 -13.52 -3.75
C PRO A 703 21.07 -12.50 -3.85
N TRP A 704 21.34 -11.28 -4.31
CA TRP A 704 20.35 -10.21 -4.46
C TRP A 704 19.48 -10.32 -5.74
N GLU A 705 19.84 -11.19 -6.70
CA GLU A 705 19.22 -11.21 -8.04
C GLU A 705 18.05 -12.21 -8.09
N GLU A 706 16.81 -11.71 -8.04
CA GLU A 706 15.57 -12.47 -8.26
C GLU A 706 15.09 -12.32 -9.71
N GLY A 707 14.45 -13.36 -10.25
CA GLY A 707 13.95 -13.32 -11.62
C GLY A 707 13.27 -14.62 -12.05
N PRO A 708 12.75 -14.66 -13.30
CA PRO A 708 12.20 -15.88 -13.87
C PRO A 708 13.31 -16.90 -14.14
N GLY A 709 13.01 -18.17 -13.93
CA GLY A 709 13.93 -19.28 -14.22
C GLY A 709 13.42 -20.60 -13.68
N PRO A 710 13.98 -21.74 -14.12
CA PRO A 710 13.67 -23.04 -13.54
C PRO A 710 14.10 -23.04 -12.06
N PRO A 711 13.18 -23.32 -11.11
CA PRO A 711 13.53 -23.32 -9.69
C PRO A 711 14.63 -24.33 -9.36
N ASP A 712 15.61 -23.89 -8.58
CA ASP A 712 16.67 -24.71 -8.01
C ASP A 712 16.59 -24.71 -6.48
N LEU A 713 15.78 -25.62 -5.96
CA LEU A 713 15.48 -25.73 -4.53
C LEU A 713 16.70 -26.20 -3.72
N GLU A 714 17.59 -26.98 -4.33
CA GLU A 714 18.77 -27.54 -3.67
C GLU A 714 19.88 -26.50 -3.52
N THR A 715 20.07 -25.62 -4.51
CA THR A 715 20.98 -24.47 -4.37
C THR A 715 20.51 -23.55 -3.24
N GLN A 716 19.21 -23.23 -3.16
CA GLN A 716 18.67 -22.43 -2.05
C GLN A 716 18.93 -23.12 -0.70
N ARG A 717 18.63 -24.42 -0.59
CA ARG A 717 18.89 -25.20 0.63
C ARG A 717 20.37 -25.12 1.05
N ALA A 718 21.29 -25.37 0.12
CA ALA A 718 22.72 -25.38 0.39
C ALA A 718 23.25 -24.02 0.84
N CYS A 719 22.77 -22.91 0.26
CA CYS A 719 23.12 -21.57 0.71
C CYS A 719 22.64 -21.28 2.14
N TYR A 720 21.41 -21.67 2.49
CA TYR A 720 20.91 -21.51 3.86
C TYR A 720 21.67 -22.39 4.85
N GLU A 721 22.05 -23.62 4.49
CA GLU A 721 22.90 -24.46 5.36
C GLU A 721 24.27 -23.82 5.60
N ALA A 722 24.91 -23.29 4.56
CA ALA A 722 26.17 -22.59 4.69
C ALA A 722 26.08 -21.34 5.58
N LEU A 723 25.00 -20.56 5.45
CA LEU A 723 24.75 -19.38 6.29
C LEU A 723 24.50 -19.78 7.75
N VAL A 724 23.68 -20.80 8.00
CA VAL A 724 23.40 -21.33 9.36
C VAL A 724 24.69 -21.81 10.03
N ASP A 725 25.45 -22.65 9.34
CA ASP A 725 26.71 -23.20 9.85
C ASP A 725 27.74 -22.09 10.15
N ALA A 726 27.76 -21.02 9.35
CA ALA A 726 28.64 -19.89 9.58
C ALA A 726 28.17 -19.01 10.74
N LEU A 727 26.85 -18.90 10.97
CA LEU A 727 26.28 -18.11 12.06
C LEU A 727 26.39 -18.80 13.41
N ASP A 728 26.47 -20.13 13.51
CA ASP A 728 26.46 -20.87 14.79
C ASP A 728 27.49 -20.38 15.81
N SER A 729 28.69 -19.97 15.36
CA SER A 729 29.76 -19.47 16.24
C SER A 729 29.73 -17.96 16.53
N GLU A 730 28.87 -17.18 15.87
CA GLU A 730 28.96 -15.71 15.85
C GLU A 730 28.11 -15.03 16.93
N THR A 731 28.63 -14.86 18.13
CA THR A 731 27.87 -14.24 19.24
C THR A 731 27.67 -12.72 19.08
N TRP A 732 28.34 -12.04 18.16
CA TRP A 732 28.16 -10.60 17.90
C TRP A 732 27.02 -10.30 16.91
N VAL A 733 26.46 -11.33 16.28
CA VAL A 733 25.28 -11.20 15.43
C VAL A 733 24.05 -11.24 16.33
N ALA A 734 23.27 -10.16 16.32
CA ALA A 734 22.05 -9.99 17.10
C ALA A 734 20.85 -10.75 16.52
N GLY A 735 20.92 -11.22 15.28
CA GLY A 735 19.84 -11.99 14.67
C GLY A 735 19.92 -12.02 13.15
N VAL A 736 19.01 -12.78 12.55
CA VAL A 736 18.86 -12.91 11.10
C VAL A 736 17.39 -12.87 10.71
N TYR A 737 17.08 -12.13 9.65
CA TYR A 737 15.75 -11.99 9.09
C TYR A 737 15.71 -12.58 7.69
N VAL A 738 14.96 -13.66 7.55
CA VAL A 738 14.85 -14.38 6.28
C VAL A 738 14.09 -13.53 5.26
N TRP A 739 14.77 -13.15 4.17
CA TRP A 739 14.16 -12.52 3.00
C TRP A 739 13.74 -13.62 2.00
N LYS A 740 12.46 -13.75 1.63
CA LYS A 740 11.29 -13.10 2.20
C LYS A 740 10.15 -14.08 2.37
N TRP A 741 9.29 -13.83 3.35
CA TRP A 741 8.08 -14.63 3.58
C TRP A 741 6.86 -13.85 3.12
N PHE A 742 6.03 -14.40 2.23
CA PHE A 742 4.84 -13.67 1.78
C PHE A 742 3.71 -13.71 2.80
N SER A 743 2.93 -12.63 2.88
CA SER A 743 1.69 -12.53 3.68
C SER A 743 0.55 -13.47 3.23
N SER A 744 0.76 -14.26 2.18
CA SER A 744 -0.15 -15.33 1.77
C SER A 744 0.60 -16.49 1.10
N ALA A 745 -0.03 -17.66 1.16
CA ALA A 745 0.46 -18.92 0.58
C ALA A 745 0.56 -18.97 -0.96
N ARG A 746 0.03 -17.96 -1.67
CA ARG A 746 -0.37 -18.09 -3.09
C ARG A 746 0.78 -18.33 -4.08
N ALA A 747 1.97 -17.79 -3.83
CA ALA A 747 3.18 -18.11 -4.62
C ALA A 747 4.24 -18.66 -3.67
N SER A 748 4.33 -19.98 -3.59
CA SER A 748 5.22 -20.73 -2.70
C SER A 748 5.36 -22.17 -3.21
N GLY A 749 6.27 -22.93 -2.63
CA GLY A 749 6.46 -24.35 -2.95
C GLY A 749 7.42 -24.60 -4.13
N ALA A 750 7.37 -25.82 -4.67
CA ALA A 750 8.43 -26.33 -5.54
C ALA A 750 8.57 -25.62 -6.90
N GLY A 751 7.49 -25.00 -7.40
CA GLY A 751 7.48 -24.27 -8.68
C GLY A 751 7.84 -22.78 -8.55
N ASP A 752 8.05 -22.28 -7.33
CA ASP A 752 8.31 -20.86 -7.09
C ASP A 752 9.83 -20.59 -7.12
N PRO A 753 10.37 -19.79 -8.06
CA PRO A 753 11.79 -19.46 -8.11
C PRO A 753 12.20 -18.34 -7.13
N SER A 754 11.25 -17.73 -6.42
CA SER A 754 11.48 -16.57 -5.56
C SER A 754 12.41 -16.85 -4.36
N PHE A 755 12.74 -15.78 -3.64
CA PHE A 755 13.39 -15.82 -2.33
C PHE A 755 12.68 -16.66 -1.27
N SER A 756 11.36 -16.88 -1.39
CA SER A 756 10.57 -17.52 -0.34
C SER A 756 11.02 -18.95 -0.09
N PRO A 757 11.43 -19.34 1.14
CA PRO A 757 11.72 -20.73 1.46
C PRO A 757 10.45 -21.56 1.70
N ARG A 758 9.27 -20.92 1.76
CA ARG A 758 8.01 -21.53 2.17
C ARG A 758 7.68 -22.77 1.32
N GLY A 759 7.54 -23.92 1.98
CA GLY A 759 7.25 -25.20 1.33
C GLY A 759 8.42 -25.78 0.51
N LYS A 760 9.64 -25.26 0.66
CA LYS A 760 10.87 -25.73 0.00
C LYS A 760 11.80 -26.41 1.04
N PRO A 761 12.83 -27.17 0.61
CA PRO A 761 13.77 -27.81 1.53
C PRO A 761 14.48 -26.83 2.48
N ALA A 762 14.72 -25.59 2.04
CA ALA A 762 15.28 -24.51 2.85
C ALA A 762 14.44 -24.17 4.11
N GLU A 763 13.11 -24.32 4.06
CA GLU A 763 12.24 -24.09 5.23
C GLU A 763 12.64 -24.99 6.41
N ARG A 764 12.99 -26.25 6.13
CA ARG A 764 13.40 -27.21 7.17
C ARG A 764 14.76 -26.87 7.76
N VAL A 765 15.68 -26.31 6.96
CA VAL A 765 16.98 -25.84 7.43
C VAL A 765 16.78 -24.69 8.41
N ILE A 766 15.98 -23.69 8.02
CA ILE A 766 15.65 -22.52 8.84
C ILE A 766 14.95 -22.94 10.14
N ALA A 767 13.95 -23.82 10.07
CA ALA A 767 13.21 -24.27 11.25
C ALA A 767 14.13 -24.96 12.28
N ARG A 768 15.05 -25.83 11.82
CA ARG A 768 16.03 -26.47 12.72
C ARG A 768 16.98 -25.45 13.35
N ALA A 769 17.51 -24.53 12.55
CA ALA A 769 18.40 -23.48 13.04
C ALA A 769 17.71 -22.58 14.07
N PHE A 770 16.46 -22.17 13.80
CA PHE A 770 15.70 -21.32 14.70
C PHE A 770 15.34 -22.02 16.02
N ALA A 771 15.03 -23.32 15.99
CA ALA A 771 14.89 -24.09 17.22
C ALA A 771 16.20 -24.13 18.03
N ALA A 772 17.35 -24.34 17.37
CA ALA A 772 18.66 -24.39 18.02
C ALA A 772 19.13 -23.03 18.58
N TRP A 773 18.75 -21.92 17.96
CA TRP A 773 19.15 -20.56 18.38
C TRP A 773 18.20 -19.93 19.40
N GLN A 774 17.20 -20.66 19.90
CA GLN A 774 16.30 -20.14 20.91
C GLN A 774 17.07 -19.77 22.20
N GLY A 775 16.94 -18.53 22.64
CA GLY A 775 17.62 -18.04 23.85
C GLY A 775 19.13 -17.87 23.70
N ARG A 776 19.67 -17.95 22.48
CA ARG A 776 21.09 -17.76 22.21
C ARG A 776 21.54 -16.36 22.63
N PRO A 777 22.62 -16.23 23.42
CA PRO A 777 23.10 -14.93 23.89
C PRO A 777 23.79 -14.14 22.77
N VAL A 778 23.71 -12.81 22.87
CA VAL A 778 24.42 -11.88 21.98
C VAL A 778 25.43 -11.09 22.80
N SER A 779 26.67 -11.05 22.34
CA SER A 779 27.77 -10.31 22.95
C SER A 779 28.05 -9.04 22.17
N VAL A 780 28.10 -7.90 22.86
CA VAL A 780 28.51 -6.63 22.26
C VAL A 780 30.04 -6.64 22.09
N PRO A 781 30.58 -6.48 20.87
CA PRO A 781 32.03 -6.42 20.68
C PRO A 781 32.64 -5.24 21.44
N ARG A 782 33.82 -5.44 22.04
CA ARG A 782 34.60 -4.31 22.57
C ARG A 782 35.16 -3.50 21.40
N PRO A 783 35.05 -2.16 21.41
CA PRO A 783 35.71 -1.32 20.42
C PRO A 783 37.21 -1.58 20.40
N ASN A 784 37.84 -1.48 19.23
CA ASN A 784 39.29 -1.39 19.17
C ASN A 784 39.75 -0.18 20.02
N ALA A 785 40.75 -0.36 20.87
CA ALA A 785 41.38 0.77 21.56
C ALA A 785 41.82 1.80 20.50
N PRO A 786 41.64 3.11 20.72
CA PRO A 786 42.15 4.10 19.79
C PRO A 786 43.64 3.84 19.61
N ARG A 787 44.07 3.55 18.37
CA ARG A 787 45.49 3.46 18.06
C ARG A 787 46.10 4.79 18.49
N SER A 788 47.05 4.76 19.41
CA SER A 788 47.79 5.94 19.83
C SER A 788 48.58 6.45 18.63
N ARG A 789 47.99 7.44 17.96
CA ARG A 789 48.49 8.30 16.86
C ARG A 789 49.19 7.61 15.69
#